data_AF-A0A699ZSM8-F1
#
_entry.id   AF-A0A699ZSM8-F1
#
_cell.length_a   1.000
_cell.length_b   1.000
_cell.length_c   1.000
_cell.angle_alpha   90.00
_cell.angle_beta   90.00
_cell.angle_gamma   90.00
#
_symmetry.space_group_name_H-M   'P 1'
#
loop_
_entity.id
_entity.type
_entity.pdbx_description
1 polymer ?
#
loop_
_entity_poly.entity_id
_entity_poly.type
_entity_poly.pdbx_seq_one_letter_code
_entity_poly.pdbx_strand_id
1 'polypeptide(L)'
;DSVNWWQGQLVALPTSIYRDEYNNQNEVMTIQSVSSDGRTVVFTRPLQFYHYGGAEYQTEVVLLSRSVVLSGGPSAESSLRGGHVRIMGQASGRIEGVMAYRMGQQNVLGAYPFHWHMIGEVAQGVSYVTDSSVYRSFYRCKFNMHLLALASGFVVHGTNALLVKQNTGFHVDGHCFYLEDGVEERNWFEANFAGFVHVIGSPAGGVSQSGTLHIQSTDLIQPSDAAASGFYASNPNNVFINNAASGGFSGFTFPTLPRAVGEYAGTNIVPLSRPLGRFDGNTVHSTGYFWIMAGGFYFGGRLWINPQDGNKLYYSSGRWEFNPLDDNGKATTHLLTNNKAWLAQWGVSHWGQRVQVINWEAHDCVRGANVFGVALLKNALINGRSNNYWALYPDRLYDLAPIAGFQWYDTRVQTVLTNVTFSNFVYQPQLLSMRQGVFYSMVPSDEFKPCHISTSRGVTLKNIDWNALIHNPVMQTGSSRYFNWLDWDGTVTQRFRPTVIASWPRWWQLDDDCYYKQEWNSWVCDWYPWRTVARLDIRIPGYTAQVDTQANIPPTQDNYVGYVAQFGRWNADARTMTITRNEGITGVTGTGGWYVHFNNGVTPYFRIFLTQIPVGTSIMFATRYPPGTQFSIRRNFVWYNQYNSQLTQASSLDQVMASTTGELFFFDGRRLYIKLTDPGDASVDPTFSADGASVPGARYFSLSYDVTATNLNNCPFVQGGQFCPMQADPSNDIPPSLPANYNSWAEPYCADVPPPGTSTCAQQVTWGNCNQAWMTQTGNPHLTSIGGYCAVSCGRCQANDRVCVDRPVPGGLSGGNSCSQLAQLGGCYQWWMKAGNFCGNSCGACNGLGMAPLVPNANPGVHALSLGWQLEAFAVPAAELALFLVNSKPQGRVWTCNPLAATTASSSRRGASAQPLGLCRGRSAKPPVACVQPQLPTVEMCHLQKEWGKCTQAFMRDGGFCKTTCGFCGSACDDNPPPGMDTGWMDALTSVRLLSFVPLRWLLSLNSGGYSCAQQKAWGACTQPWMSQGNFCRNTCGTCGTFSAASSSGPTVPMNGTLEGPGASNGSTFSISFPIASNFISSNVVSGTKGPIQMANDRSVLPSLLPNFTLDQPLVTSASPYKPSGSAFVSAQLVAAESGFPGSGALTGLTAAQDVVQLGWAALDGQDPSDPLAQAPLDRYDYPVDSAPTQ
;
A
#
# COMPACT_ATOMS: atom_id res chain seq x y z
N ASP A 1 19.49 -10.47 -19.84
CA ASP A 1 19.86 -10.27 -21.26
C ASP A 1 21.27 -10.79 -21.53
N SER A 2 21.86 -10.46 -22.69
CA SER A 2 23.29 -10.69 -22.96
C SER A 2 24.13 -9.52 -22.47
N VAL A 3 25.09 -9.76 -21.58
CA VAL A 3 26.01 -8.73 -21.07
C VAL A 3 27.27 -8.60 -21.94
N ASN A 4 27.90 -7.43 -21.92
CA ASN A 4 29.16 -7.11 -22.58
C ASN A 4 30.36 -7.08 -21.60
N TRP A 5 30.24 -7.75 -20.45
CA TRP A 5 31.20 -7.70 -19.34
C TRP A 5 32.45 -8.56 -19.58
N TRP A 6 33.55 -8.20 -18.94
CA TRP A 6 34.89 -8.73 -19.21
C TRP A 6 35.47 -9.48 -18.00
N GLN A 7 36.38 -10.42 -18.26
CA GLN A 7 37.15 -11.10 -17.21
C GLN A 7 37.89 -10.09 -16.31
N GLY A 8 37.92 -10.36 -15.00
CA GLY A 8 38.55 -9.51 -13.98
C GLY A 8 37.66 -8.39 -13.43
N GLN A 9 36.51 -8.09 -14.06
CA GLN A 9 35.57 -7.09 -13.54
C GLN A 9 34.87 -7.57 -12.26
N LEU A 10 34.48 -6.61 -11.41
CA LEU A 10 33.72 -6.82 -10.19
C LEU A 10 32.22 -6.69 -10.44
N VAL A 11 31.44 -7.61 -9.89
CA VAL A 11 29.98 -7.65 -9.90
C VAL A 11 29.46 -7.77 -8.47
N ALA A 12 28.43 -7.00 -8.13
CA ALA A 12 27.65 -7.11 -6.91
C ALA A 12 26.40 -7.95 -7.12
N LEU A 13 26.04 -8.72 -6.10
CA LEU A 13 24.82 -9.51 -6.00
C LEU A 13 24.11 -9.10 -4.69
N PRO A 14 23.04 -8.29 -4.75
CA PRO A 14 22.26 -7.95 -3.58
C PRO A 14 21.59 -9.18 -2.94
N THR A 15 21.25 -9.06 -1.66
CA THR A 15 20.58 -10.10 -0.89
C THR A 15 19.21 -10.47 -1.46
N SER A 16 18.72 -11.70 -1.21
CA SER A 16 17.33 -12.08 -1.45
C SER A 16 16.57 -12.44 -0.17
N ILE A 17 16.91 -11.79 0.95
CA ILE A 17 16.29 -12.00 2.27
C ILE A 17 15.67 -10.71 2.82
N TYR A 18 14.79 -10.82 3.80
CA TYR A 18 14.05 -9.70 4.37
C TYR A 18 14.93 -8.64 5.09
N ARG A 19 15.75 -9.06 6.05
CA ARG A 19 16.53 -8.18 6.94
C ARG A 19 18.00 -8.09 6.52
N ASP A 20 18.27 -7.20 5.56
CA ASP A 20 19.58 -7.02 4.91
C ASP A 20 20.71 -6.68 5.89
N GLU A 21 20.56 -5.63 6.70
CA GLU A 21 21.54 -5.17 7.69
C GLU A 21 21.94 -6.28 8.69
N TYR A 22 20.94 -6.96 9.24
CA TYR A 22 21.12 -7.89 10.35
C TYR A 22 21.61 -9.28 9.92
N ASN A 23 21.43 -9.65 8.64
CA ASN A 23 21.72 -10.99 8.12
C ASN A 23 22.46 -10.95 6.77
N ASN A 24 23.26 -9.92 6.50
CA ASN A 24 23.95 -9.64 5.23
C ASN A 24 24.35 -10.89 4.41
N GLN A 25 23.71 -11.07 3.24
CA GLN A 25 24.05 -12.08 2.22
C GLN A 25 24.48 -11.44 0.89
N ASN A 26 24.85 -10.16 0.90
CA ASN A 26 25.31 -9.46 -0.29
C ASN A 26 26.72 -9.94 -0.69
N GLU A 27 26.90 -10.33 -1.94
CA GLU A 27 28.20 -10.80 -2.43
C GLU A 27 28.84 -9.86 -3.45
N VAL A 28 30.17 -9.78 -3.42
CA VAL A 28 30.97 -9.19 -4.51
C VAL A 28 31.86 -10.27 -5.10
N MET A 29 31.78 -10.39 -6.42
CA MET A 29 32.36 -11.46 -7.22
C MET A 29 33.28 -10.88 -8.30
N THR A 30 34.35 -11.59 -8.64
CA THR A 30 35.17 -11.28 -9.82
C THR A 30 34.78 -12.19 -10.96
N ILE A 31 34.58 -11.65 -12.16
CA ILE A 31 34.29 -12.43 -13.37
C ILE A 31 35.54 -13.24 -13.77
N GLN A 32 35.40 -14.56 -13.87
CA GLN A 32 36.38 -15.46 -14.48
C GLN A 32 36.21 -15.50 -16.00
N SER A 33 34.97 -15.59 -16.50
CA SER A 33 34.66 -15.56 -17.93
C SER A 33 33.18 -15.21 -18.17
N VAL A 34 32.87 -14.85 -19.42
CA VAL A 34 31.50 -14.69 -19.93
C VAL A 34 31.36 -15.58 -21.17
N SER A 35 30.20 -16.19 -21.38
CA SER A 35 29.90 -17.00 -22.57
C SER A 35 29.86 -16.15 -23.84
N SER A 36 30.06 -16.79 -25.00
CA SER A 36 30.07 -16.13 -26.32
C SER A 36 28.73 -15.52 -26.75
N ASP A 37 27.62 -15.89 -26.08
CA ASP A 37 26.30 -15.28 -26.25
C ASP A 37 26.00 -14.18 -25.21
N GLY A 38 26.93 -13.92 -24.27
CA GLY A 38 26.79 -12.96 -23.19
C GLY A 38 25.84 -13.35 -22.07
N ARG A 39 25.27 -14.57 -22.05
CA ARG A 39 24.17 -14.93 -21.12
C ARG A 39 24.59 -15.72 -19.89
N THR A 40 25.82 -16.22 -19.84
CA THR A 40 26.37 -16.94 -18.68
C THR A 40 27.65 -16.24 -18.22
N VAL A 41 27.66 -15.82 -16.96
CA VAL A 41 28.83 -15.27 -16.28
C VAL A 41 29.35 -16.32 -15.30
N VAL A 42 30.65 -16.62 -15.37
CA VAL A 42 31.34 -17.51 -14.42
C VAL A 42 32.20 -16.66 -13.50
N PHE A 43 32.13 -16.89 -12.19
CA PHE A 43 32.91 -16.17 -11.19
C PHE A 43 34.14 -16.97 -10.73
N THR A 44 35.19 -16.28 -10.30
CA THR A 44 36.47 -16.88 -9.85
C THR A 44 36.38 -17.71 -8.56
N ARG A 45 35.26 -17.61 -7.84
CA ARG A 45 34.92 -18.38 -6.65
C ARG A 45 33.43 -18.74 -6.70
N PRO A 46 32.97 -19.83 -6.07
CA PRO A 46 31.55 -20.10 -5.91
C PRO A 46 30.88 -19.02 -5.04
N LEU A 47 29.56 -18.90 -5.22
CA LEU A 47 28.68 -18.18 -4.30
C LEU A 47 28.60 -18.93 -2.97
N GLN A 48 28.46 -18.16 -1.89
CA GLN A 48 28.21 -18.62 -0.52
C GLN A 48 26.72 -18.63 -0.20
N PHE A 49 25.94 -17.75 -0.83
CA PHE A 49 24.51 -17.59 -0.57
C PHE A 49 23.63 -17.92 -1.79
N TYR A 50 22.34 -18.09 -1.52
CA TYR A 50 21.32 -18.31 -2.55
C TYR A 50 20.64 -16.98 -2.87
N HIS A 51 20.83 -16.49 -4.09
CA HIS A 51 20.17 -15.29 -4.61
C HIS A 51 18.96 -15.72 -5.45
N TYR A 52 17.75 -15.32 -5.04
CA TYR A 52 16.50 -15.76 -5.67
C TYR A 52 16.25 -15.10 -7.04
N GLY A 53 16.04 -15.94 -8.05
CA GLY A 53 15.63 -15.54 -9.41
C GLY A 53 14.33 -16.25 -9.82
N GLY A 54 13.19 -15.79 -9.29
CA GLY A 54 11.87 -16.40 -9.49
C GLY A 54 11.09 -15.87 -10.68
N ALA A 55 9.78 -16.12 -10.66
CA ALA A 55 8.82 -15.55 -11.63
C ALA A 55 8.12 -14.30 -11.07
N GLU A 56 8.09 -14.16 -9.75
CA GLU A 56 7.50 -13.06 -8.99
C GLU A 56 8.45 -11.84 -8.95
N TYR A 57 9.70 -12.09 -8.58
CA TYR A 57 10.80 -11.14 -8.52
C TYR A 57 12.15 -11.86 -8.66
N GLN A 58 13.19 -11.08 -8.93
CA GLN A 58 14.57 -11.55 -9.13
C GLN A 58 15.50 -10.50 -8.51
N THR A 59 16.55 -10.92 -7.80
CA THR A 59 17.61 -9.98 -7.39
C THR A 59 18.38 -9.46 -8.60
N GLU A 60 18.76 -8.19 -8.56
CA GLU A 60 19.60 -7.58 -9.59
C GLU A 60 20.99 -8.26 -9.67
N VAL A 61 21.70 -8.02 -10.78
CA VAL A 61 23.11 -8.43 -10.94
C VAL A 61 23.86 -7.23 -11.48
N VAL A 62 24.72 -6.63 -10.65
CA VAL A 62 25.13 -5.23 -10.86
C VAL A 62 26.64 -5.13 -11.07
N LEU A 63 27.06 -4.71 -12.27
CA LEU A 63 28.47 -4.45 -12.55
C LEU A 63 28.97 -3.29 -11.67
N LEU A 64 30.07 -3.50 -10.93
CA LEU A 64 30.72 -2.45 -10.13
C LEU A 64 31.88 -1.80 -10.87
N SER A 65 32.71 -2.58 -11.58
CA SER A 65 33.88 -2.05 -12.30
C SER A 65 33.51 -1.06 -13.39
N ARG A 66 34.37 -0.06 -13.61
CA ARG A 66 34.29 0.95 -14.67
C ARG A 66 35.68 1.26 -15.24
N SER A 67 35.72 2.03 -16.32
CA SER A 67 36.94 2.33 -17.09
C SER A 67 37.95 3.23 -16.34
N VAL A 68 37.45 4.16 -15.53
CA VAL A 68 38.26 5.03 -14.66
C VAL A 68 37.99 4.67 -13.21
N VAL A 69 39.03 4.63 -12.36
CA VAL A 69 38.88 4.39 -10.91
C VAL A 69 39.49 5.55 -10.12
N LEU A 70 38.65 6.22 -9.32
CA LEU A 70 39.07 7.20 -8.33
C LEU A 70 39.10 6.50 -6.96
N SER A 71 40.30 6.21 -6.46
CA SER A 71 40.49 5.47 -5.20
C SER A 71 41.01 6.37 -4.08
N GLY A 72 40.41 6.27 -2.89
CA GLY A 72 41.09 6.63 -1.65
C GLY A 72 42.27 5.71 -1.36
N GLY A 73 43.27 6.20 -0.64
CA GLY A 73 44.40 5.40 -0.18
C GLY A 73 43.98 4.38 0.92
N PRO A 74 44.77 3.32 1.18
CA PRO A 74 44.41 2.31 2.18
C PRO A 74 44.18 2.86 3.60
N SER A 75 44.88 3.93 3.99
CA SER A 75 44.72 4.63 5.28
C SER A 75 43.41 5.40 5.43
N ALA A 76 42.63 5.55 4.35
CA ALA A 76 41.29 6.13 4.41
C ALA A 76 40.30 5.20 5.14
N GLU A 77 40.50 3.87 5.09
CA GLU A 77 39.67 2.88 5.79
C GLU A 77 39.68 3.04 7.32
N SER A 78 40.81 3.43 7.91
CA SER A 78 40.95 3.61 9.36
C SER A 78 40.63 5.02 9.86
N SER A 79 40.55 6.00 8.96
CA SER A 79 40.30 7.42 9.28
C SER A 79 38.91 7.89 8.85
N LEU A 80 38.27 7.16 7.93
CA LEU A 80 37.01 7.49 7.29
C LEU A 80 37.11 8.80 6.47
N ARG A 81 38.29 9.02 5.86
CA ARG A 81 38.68 10.21 5.08
C ARG A 81 39.25 9.84 3.70
N GLY A 82 38.38 9.68 2.73
CA GLY A 82 38.69 9.56 1.31
C GLY A 82 38.82 10.90 0.57
N GLY A 83 39.14 10.85 -0.73
CA GLY A 83 39.03 11.99 -1.64
C GLY A 83 37.57 12.27 -2.04
N HIS A 84 37.27 13.44 -2.60
CA HIS A 84 35.91 13.83 -2.98
C HIS A 84 35.91 14.63 -4.30
N VAL A 85 34.80 14.60 -5.06
CA VAL A 85 34.65 15.37 -6.31
C VAL A 85 33.45 16.30 -6.19
N ARG A 86 33.68 17.62 -6.29
CA ARG A 86 32.66 18.65 -6.19
C ARG A 86 32.66 19.55 -7.44
N ILE A 87 31.53 19.61 -8.13
CA ILE A 87 31.26 20.50 -9.25
C ILE A 87 30.56 21.74 -8.68
N MET A 88 31.07 22.94 -9.02
CA MET A 88 30.79 24.19 -8.31
C MET A 88 30.35 25.32 -9.23
N GLY A 89 29.32 26.08 -8.81
CA GLY A 89 28.87 27.29 -9.51
C GLY A 89 28.36 27.00 -10.92
N GLN A 90 28.48 27.97 -11.85
CA GLN A 90 28.03 27.81 -13.25
C GLN A 90 28.91 26.86 -14.11
N ALA A 91 29.64 25.94 -13.49
CA ALA A 91 30.40 24.91 -14.19
C ALA A 91 29.48 23.80 -14.73
N SER A 92 29.78 23.28 -15.92
CA SER A 92 29.17 22.03 -16.39
C SER A 92 30.01 20.83 -15.97
N GLY A 93 29.34 19.79 -15.44
CA GLY A 93 29.98 18.60 -14.89
C GLY A 93 29.47 17.35 -15.58
N ARG A 94 30.36 16.61 -16.24
CA ARG A 94 30.08 15.36 -16.96
C ARG A 94 30.95 14.25 -16.40
N ILE A 95 30.33 13.20 -15.87
CA ILE A 95 31.01 12.04 -15.29
C ILE A 95 30.45 10.78 -15.96
N GLU A 96 31.32 9.99 -16.57
CA GLU A 96 30.96 8.84 -17.39
C GLU A 96 31.98 7.72 -17.22
N GLY A 97 31.52 6.49 -16.94
CA GLY A 97 32.41 5.34 -16.80
C GLY A 97 33.43 5.47 -15.65
N VAL A 98 33.06 6.12 -14.54
CA VAL A 98 33.93 6.34 -13.37
C VAL A 98 33.48 5.52 -12.16
N MET A 99 34.41 4.80 -11.54
CA MET A 99 34.23 4.09 -10.27
C MET A 99 34.90 4.88 -9.14
N ALA A 100 34.11 5.38 -8.21
CA ALA A 100 34.57 5.92 -6.93
C ALA A 100 34.70 4.79 -5.90
N TYR A 101 35.92 4.57 -5.40
CA TYR A 101 36.24 3.58 -4.37
C TYR A 101 36.93 4.28 -3.20
N ARG A 102 36.51 4.04 -1.95
CA ARG A 102 37.16 4.68 -0.77
C ARG A 102 37.22 6.22 -0.84
N MET A 103 36.27 6.85 -1.52
CA MET A 103 36.09 8.31 -1.60
C MET A 103 35.31 8.84 -0.36
N GLY A 104 34.94 10.11 -0.27
CA GLY A 104 34.05 10.65 0.79
C GLY A 104 34.67 10.82 2.19
N GLN A 105 34.11 11.65 3.10
CA GLN A 105 34.68 11.92 4.43
C GLN A 105 33.67 12.10 5.59
N GLN A 106 33.69 11.25 6.63
CA GLN A 106 32.58 11.14 7.61
C GLN A 106 32.21 12.44 8.35
N ASN A 107 30.92 12.78 8.34
CA ASN A 107 30.37 13.98 8.99
C ASN A 107 31.11 15.27 8.63
N VAL A 108 31.59 15.37 7.39
CA VAL A 108 32.13 16.61 6.81
C VAL A 108 31.27 17.00 5.61
N LEU A 109 30.55 18.12 5.78
CA LEU A 109 29.61 18.63 4.79
C LEU A 109 30.32 18.96 3.47
N GLY A 110 29.70 18.56 2.38
CA GLY A 110 30.18 18.72 1.00
C GLY A 110 31.34 17.80 0.55
N ALA A 111 31.88 16.94 1.41
CA ALA A 111 33.03 16.07 1.09
C ALA A 111 32.60 14.68 0.59
N TYR A 112 32.05 14.63 -0.62
CA TYR A 112 31.32 13.47 -1.17
C TYR A 112 31.97 12.92 -2.46
N PRO A 113 31.78 11.63 -2.82
CA PRO A 113 32.38 11.03 -4.02
C PRO A 113 32.04 11.77 -5.31
N PHE A 114 30.76 12.11 -5.52
CA PHE A 114 30.30 12.95 -6.62
C PHE A 114 29.22 13.92 -6.13
N HIS A 115 29.42 15.22 -6.36
CA HIS A 115 28.60 16.29 -5.79
C HIS A 115 28.41 17.45 -6.79
N TRP A 116 27.19 17.68 -7.25
CA TRP A 116 26.81 18.90 -7.98
C TRP A 116 26.26 19.90 -6.96
N HIS A 117 26.99 20.99 -6.72
CA HIS A 117 26.78 21.90 -5.58
C HIS A 117 26.54 23.33 -6.05
N MET A 118 25.30 23.80 -5.86
CA MET A 118 24.82 25.14 -6.17
C MET A 118 25.11 25.58 -7.62
N ILE A 119 24.71 24.72 -8.58
CA ILE A 119 24.82 25.02 -10.02
C ILE A 119 23.58 25.77 -10.52
N GLY A 120 22.43 25.62 -9.84
CA GLY A 120 21.15 26.13 -10.30
C GLY A 120 20.59 25.32 -11.46
N GLU A 121 20.11 25.99 -12.50
CA GLU A 121 19.46 25.35 -13.66
C GLU A 121 20.49 24.71 -14.61
N VAL A 122 20.48 23.38 -14.72
CA VAL A 122 21.26 22.65 -15.73
C VAL A 122 20.50 22.65 -17.04
N ALA A 123 21.08 23.26 -18.08
CA ALA A 123 20.60 23.08 -19.45
C ALA A 123 20.64 21.59 -19.83
N GLN A 124 19.52 21.05 -20.33
CA GLN A 124 19.32 19.60 -20.45
C GLN A 124 20.45 18.92 -21.26
N GLY A 125 21.07 17.89 -20.68
CA GLY A 125 22.20 17.16 -21.28
C GLY A 125 23.57 17.86 -21.20
N VAL A 126 23.66 19.06 -20.63
CA VAL A 126 24.94 19.80 -20.50
C VAL A 126 25.77 19.31 -19.31
N SER A 127 25.13 19.04 -18.16
CA SER A 127 25.73 18.33 -17.02
C SER A 127 25.02 17.00 -16.81
N TYR A 128 25.77 15.95 -16.48
CA TYR A 128 25.24 14.62 -16.22
C TYR A 128 26.22 13.75 -15.43
N VAL A 129 25.69 12.68 -14.82
CA VAL A 129 26.47 11.52 -14.42
C VAL A 129 25.81 10.25 -14.95
N THR A 130 26.55 9.51 -15.78
CA THR A 130 26.08 8.27 -16.41
C THR A 130 27.05 7.13 -16.19
N ASP A 131 26.54 5.90 -16.18
CA ASP A 131 27.32 4.65 -16.23
C ASP A 131 28.47 4.63 -15.22
N SER A 132 28.28 5.21 -14.04
CA SER A 132 29.31 5.37 -13.01
C SER A 132 28.96 4.54 -11.77
N SER A 133 29.91 4.35 -10.85
CA SER A 133 29.70 3.57 -9.64
C SER A 133 30.37 4.19 -8.42
N VAL A 134 29.78 3.98 -7.25
CA VAL A 134 30.37 4.32 -5.95
C VAL A 134 30.27 3.08 -5.06
N TYR A 135 31.42 2.54 -4.66
CA TYR A 135 31.55 1.30 -3.90
C TYR A 135 32.47 1.51 -2.71
N ARG A 136 32.02 1.22 -1.48
CA ARG A 136 32.80 1.39 -0.23
C ARG A 136 33.56 2.73 -0.14
N SER A 137 32.87 3.86 -0.10
CA SER A 137 33.50 5.16 0.20
C SER A 137 33.57 5.38 1.74
N PHE A 138 33.53 6.59 2.31
CA PHE A 138 33.43 6.85 3.76
C PHE A 138 32.35 7.85 4.22
N TYR A 139 31.92 8.77 3.37
CA TYR A 139 30.77 9.65 3.60
C TYR A 139 30.29 10.12 2.26
N ARG A 140 28.98 10.05 2.09
CA ARG A 140 28.40 10.02 0.78
C ARG A 140 28.87 8.83 -0.11
N CYS A 141 29.22 7.71 0.53
CA CYS A 141 29.02 6.24 0.28
C CYS A 141 29.94 5.49 1.27
N LYS A 142 29.65 4.31 1.87
CA LYS A 142 30.59 3.61 2.79
C LYS A 142 30.22 2.16 3.18
N PHE A 143 31.25 1.36 3.45
CA PHE A 143 31.26 0.05 4.16
C PHE A 143 31.70 0.19 5.61
N ASN A 144 31.15 -0.60 6.55
CA ASN A 144 31.84 -0.85 7.82
C ASN A 144 31.72 -2.28 8.37
N MET A 145 32.65 -2.67 9.23
CA MET A 145 32.61 -3.94 9.98
C MET A 145 32.91 -3.70 11.46
N HIS A 146 31.84 -3.67 12.26
CA HIS A 146 31.81 -3.42 13.72
C HIS A 146 32.21 -2.00 14.18
N LEU A 147 31.25 -1.34 14.85
CA LEU A 147 31.34 -0.09 15.62
C LEU A 147 31.67 1.20 14.84
N LEU A 148 30.76 2.19 14.96
CA LEU A 148 30.85 3.59 14.52
C LEU A 148 31.08 3.81 13.01
N ALA A 149 30.03 4.18 12.28
CA ALA A 149 30.01 4.41 10.83
C ALA A 149 29.43 5.81 10.46
N LEU A 150 29.48 6.36 9.23
CA LEU A 150 28.60 6.12 8.07
C LEU A 150 28.67 7.31 7.04
N ALA A 151 28.37 7.15 5.72
CA ALA A 151 27.29 7.80 4.89
C ALA A 151 27.43 7.56 3.36
N SER A 152 26.64 8.19 2.44
CA SER A 152 26.03 7.70 1.15
C SER A 152 26.06 8.29 -0.33
N GLY A 153 26.32 7.45 -1.36
CA GLY A 153 26.30 7.66 -2.84
C GLY A 153 26.65 9.00 -3.57
N PHE A 154 25.63 9.71 -4.06
CA PHE A 154 25.66 10.74 -5.10
C PHE A 154 24.79 11.95 -4.68
N VAL A 155 25.26 13.17 -4.89
CA VAL A 155 24.59 14.37 -4.36
C VAL A 155 24.23 15.41 -5.40
N VAL A 156 22.99 15.87 -5.31
CA VAL A 156 22.43 17.03 -6.00
C VAL A 156 22.05 18.07 -4.93
N HIS A 157 22.78 19.18 -4.87
CA HIS A 157 22.51 20.28 -3.92
C HIS A 157 22.38 21.59 -4.70
N GLY A 158 21.29 22.33 -4.47
CA GLY A 158 21.03 23.61 -5.15
C GLY A 158 21.06 23.51 -6.67
N THR A 159 20.64 22.38 -7.23
CA THR A 159 20.85 22.02 -8.64
C THR A 159 19.59 21.36 -9.22
N ASN A 160 19.19 21.81 -10.41
CA ASN A 160 17.95 21.46 -11.09
C ASN A 160 18.23 20.86 -12.47
N ALA A 161 17.32 20.03 -12.97
CA ALA A 161 17.37 19.43 -14.31
C ALA A 161 18.65 18.61 -14.65
N LEU A 162 19.42 18.17 -13.64
CA LEU A 162 20.56 17.28 -13.81
C LEU A 162 20.12 15.88 -14.25
N LEU A 163 20.88 15.24 -15.15
CA LEU A 163 20.70 13.84 -15.52
C LEU A 163 21.61 12.92 -14.68
N VAL A 164 21.00 12.00 -13.95
CA VAL A 164 21.65 10.97 -13.12
C VAL A 164 21.17 9.61 -13.62
N LYS A 165 21.98 8.92 -14.43
CA LYS A 165 21.54 7.77 -15.23
C LYS A 165 22.43 6.53 -15.07
N GLN A 166 21.84 5.33 -14.99
CA GLN A 166 22.56 4.04 -15.06
C GLN A 166 23.72 3.91 -14.04
N ASN A 167 23.63 4.61 -12.90
CA ASN A 167 24.66 4.62 -11.88
C ASN A 167 24.44 3.54 -10.81
N THR A 168 25.51 3.16 -10.13
CA THR A 168 25.51 2.12 -9.10
C THR A 168 26.06 2.67 -7.78
N GLY A 169 25.23 2.84 -6.76
CA GLY A 169 25.70 2.86 -5.38
C GLY A 169 25.64 1.44 -4.80
N PHE A 170 26.73 0.94 -4.22
CA PHE A 170 26.71 -0.35 -3.53
C PHE A 170 27.61 -0.39 -2.31
N HIS A 171 27.11 -0.98 -1.21
CA HIS A 171 27.73 -0.95 0.11
C HIS A 171 27.84 0.51 0.60
N VAL A 172 26.71 1.01 1.13
CA VAL A 172 26.36 2.43 1.21
C VAL A 172 25.67 2.78 2.52
N ASP A 173 26.42 3.01 3.59
CA ASP A 173 25.93 3.82 4.72
C ASP A 173 25.18 5.10 4.22
N GLY A 174 24.18 5.67 4.91
CA GLY A 174 23.45 6.93 4.61
C GLY A 174 22.44 6.94 3.42
N HIS A 175 21.87 8.09 3.04
CA HIS A 175 21.02 8.24 1.83
C HIS A 175 21.73 8.20 0.44
N CYS A 176 21.67 7.10 -0.32
CA CYS A 176 22.53 6.87 -1.50
C CYS A 176 22.38 7.91 -2.63
N PHE A 177 21.20 8.13 -3.21
CA PHE A 177 20.99 9.24 -4.14
C PHE A 177 20.25 10.36 -3.39
N TYR A 178 20.92 11.49 -3.14
CA TYR A 178 20.49 12.47 -2.14
C TYR A 178 20.33 13.89 -2.72
N LEU A 179 19.16 14.48 -2.45
CA LEU A 179 18.86 15.90 -2.64
C LEU A 179 18.85 16.59 -1.26
N GLU A 180 19.53 17.73 -1.15
CA GLU A 180 19.87 18.33 0.17
C GLU A 180 18.79 19.29 0.67
N ASP A 181 18.57 20.44 0.02
CA ASP A 181 17.86 21.57 0.66
C ASP A 181 16.35 21.69 0.35
N GLY A 182 15.84 20.93 -0.61
CA GLY A 182 14.43 20.94 -1.04
C GLY A 182 14.12 21.92 -2.18
N VAL A 183 15.14 22.57 -2.74
CA VAL A 183 15.01 23.42 -3.94
C VAL A 183 15.28 22.68 -5.24
N GLU A 184 15.80 21.45 -5.14
CA GLU A 184 16.25 20.64 -6.27
C GLU A 184 15.05 20.07 -7.03
N GLU A 185 14.80 20.55 -8.25
CA GLU A 185 13.64 20.18 -9.07
C GLU A 185 14.00 19.70 -10.48
N ARG A 186 13.10 18.89 -11.06
CA ARG A 186 13.13 18.36 -12.43
C ARG A 186 14.39 17.54 -12.77
N ASN A 187 15.17 17.11 -11.77
CA ASN A 187 16.30 16.21 -11.97
C ASN A 187 15.81 14.82 -12.41
N TRP A 188 16.60 14.14 -13.24
CA TRP A 188 16.25 12.87 -13.88
C TRP A 188 17.09 11.73 -13.31
N PHE A 189 16.49 10.90 -12.47
CA PHE A 189 17.04 9.64 -11.98
C PHE A 189 16.49 8.50 -12.84
N GLU A 190 17.31 7.97 -13.76
CA GLU A 190 16.92 6.90 -14.68
C GLU A 190 17.80 5.65 -14.54
N ALA A 191 17.20 4.50 -14.27
CA ALA A 191 17.87 3.18 -14.25
C ALA A 191 19.08 3.08 -13.32
N ASN A 192 19.11 3.85 -12.22
CA ASN A 192 20.14 3.74 -11.20
C ASN A 192 19.84 2.62 -10.19
N PHE A 193 20.87 2.07 -9.56
CA PHE A 193 20.77 1.07 -8.50
C PHE A 193 21.44 1.56 -7.21
N ALA A 194 20.81 1.34 -6.06
CA ALA A 194 21.38 1.56 -4.73
C ALA A 194 21.23 0.30 -3.86
N GLY A 195 22.32 -0.32 -3.43
CA GLY A 195 22.26 -1.60 -2.69
C GLY A 195 23.12 -1.69 -1.43
N PHE A 196 22.61 -2.42 -0.44
CA PHE A 196 23.20 -2.63 0.88
C PHE A 196 23.46 -1.29 1.60
N VAL A 197 22.35 -0.69 2.06
CA VAL A 197 22.31 0.67 2.62
C VAL A 197 22.18 0.65 4.16
N HIS A 198 22.96 1.46 4.90
CA HIS A 198 23.01 1.47 6.38
C HIS A 198 22.60 2.82 7.01
N VAL A 199 22.11 2.86 8.26
CA VAL A 199 21.48 4.05 8.91
C VAL A 199 22.34 4.75 9.97
N ILE A 200 22.34 6.10 10.02
CA ILE A 200 23.27 6.87 10.87
C ILE A 200 22.85 6.96 12.33
N GLY A 201 23.73 6.50 13.22
CA GLY A 201 23.53 6.54 14.66
C GLY A 201 22.53 5.49 15.12
N SER A 202 21.50 5.90 15.84
CA SER A 202 20.34 5.04 16.08
C SER A 202 19.43 5.07 14.86
N PRO A 203 18.95 3.92 14.35
CA PRO A 203 17.89 3.90 13.34
C PRO A 203 16.69 4.73 13.81
N ALA A 204 15.98 5.36 12.87
CA ALA A 204 14.76 6.13 13.16
C ALA A 204 13.50 5.27 13.43
N GLY A 205 13.70 4.14 14.11
CA GLY A 205 12.74 3.08 14.37
C GLY A 205 11.81 3.37 15.55
N GLY A 206 10.75 4.14 15.32
CA GLY A 206 9.71 4.39 16.32
C GLY A 206 8.87 3.15 16.66
N VAL A 207 8.08 3.23 17.72
CA VAL A 207 7.04 2.22 18.00
C VAL A 207 5.66 2.66 17.50
N SER A 208 5.38 3.96 17.45
CA SER A 208 4.10 4.55 17.04
C SER A 208 4.17 5.24 15.66
N GLN A 209 3.03 5.76 15.19
CA GLN A 209 2.95 6.66 14.04
C GLN A 209 3.75 7.97 14.24
N SER A 210 4.08 8.35 15.47
CA SER A 210 4.87 9.56 15.81
C SER A 210 6.35 9.41 15.41
N GLY A 211 6.81 8.18 15.11
CA GLY A 211 8.18 7.88 14.70
C GLY A 211 9.19 8.09 15.82
N THR A 212 10.36 8.61 15.46
CA THR A 212 11.39 9.12 16.40
C THR A 212 11.88 10.48 15.94
N LEU A 213 12.27 11.33 16.90
CA LEU A 213 12.92 12.62 16.63
C LEU A 213 14.45 12.48 16.67
N HIS A 214 15.12 13.00 15.65
CA HIS A 214 16.57 13.11 15.55
C HIS A 214 16.96 14.57 15.34
N ILE A 215 18.04 15.00 16.00
CA ILE A 215 18.48 16.40 16.02
C ILE A 215 19.93 16.46 15.54
N GLN A 216 20.24 17.49 14.76
CA GLN A 216 21.59 17.74 14.27
C GLN A 216 22.62 17.82 15.40
N SER A 217 23.73 17.10 15.21
CA SER A 217 24.86 17.05 16.15
C SER A 217 26.18 16.85 15.41
N THR A 218 27.31 16.84 16.12
CA THR A 218 28.64 16.55 15.55
C THR A 218 28.73 15.18 14.89
N ASP A 219 28.00 14.21 15.42
CA ASP A 219 28.06 12.80 15.02
C ASP A 219 26.90 12.40 14.10
N LEU A 220 25.91 13.27 13.94
CA LEU A 220 24.78 13.18 13.02
C LEU A 220 24.51 14.58 12.45
N ILE A 221 25.35 15.02 11.49
CA ILE A 221 25.28 16.40 10.93
C ILE A 221 24.07 16.63 10.03
N GLN A 222 23.47 15.55 9.53
CA GLN A 222 22.21 15.51 8.79
C GLN A 222 21.28 14.52 9.51
N PRO A 223 20.26 14.97 10.26
CA PRO A 223 19.45 14.09 11.13
C PRO A 223 18.54 13.13 10.35
N SER A 224 18.32 13.37 9.06
CA SER A 224 17.60 12.44 8.18
C SER A 224 18.35 11.14 7.95
N ASP A 225 19.69 11.14 8.03
CA ASP A 225 20.51 9.96 7.73
C ASP A 225 20.27 8.80 8.73
N ALA A 226 19.66 9.04 9.89
CA ALA A 226 19.09 8.00 10.78
C ALA A 226 17.97 7.16 10.11
N ALA A 227 17.43 7.67 8.99
CA ALA A 227 16.51 7.04 8.07
C ALA A 227 17.10 6.90 6.64
N ALA A 228 18.42 6.64 6.57
CA ALA A 228 19.18 6.36 5.34
C ALA A 228 18.45 5.46 4.33
N SER A 229 18.49 5.84 3.06
CA SER A 229 17.68 5.20 2.01
C SER A 229 18.42 5.09 0.68
N GLY A 230 18.00 4.18 -0.20
CA GLY A 230 18.58 4.08 -1.55
C GLY A 230 18.43 5.39 -2.35
N PHE A 231 17.28 6.02 -2.25
CA PHE A 231 16.98 7.33 -2.82
C PHE A 231 16.38 8.23 -1.74
N TYR A 232 16.75 9.49 -1.72
CA TYR A 232 16.26 10.51 -0.81
C TYR A 232 16.03 11.82 -1.55
N ALA A 233 14.80 12.31 -1.50
CA ALA A 233 14.42 13.52 -2.21
C ALA A 233 13.62 14.45 -1.30
N SER A 234 14.30 15.47 -0.76
CA SER A 234 13.72 16.56 0.02
C SER A 234 12.69 17.41 -0.74
N ASN A 235 12.62 17.26 -2.06
CA ASN A 235 11.53 17.75 -2.91
C ASN A 235 11.03 16.63 -3.84
N PRO A 236 9.72 16.30 -3.85
CA PRO A 236 9.16 15.25 -4.70
C PRO A 236 9.12 15.61 -6.20
N ASN A 237 9.36 16.88 -6.60
CA ASN A 237 9.30 17.34 -7.99
C ASN A 237 10.49 16.89 -8.87
N ASN A 238 10.85 15.61 -8.81
CA ASN A 238 11.94 15.01 -9.57
C ASN A 238 11.47 13.73 -10.27
N VAL A 239 12.16 13.33 -11.33
CA VAL A 239 11.80 12.19 -12.18
C VAL A 239 12.57 10.96 -11.72
N PHE A 240 11.85 9.87 -11.42
CA PHE A 240 12.41 8.58 -11.02
C PHE A 240 11.84 7.49 -11.92
N ILE A 241 12.65 7.00 -12.86
CA ILE A 241 12.26 5.99 -13.84
C ILE A 241 13.16 4.76 -13.75
N ASN A 242 12.57 3.57 -13.59
CA ASN A 242 13.24 2.26 -13.62
C ASN A 242 14.42 2.10 -12.62
N ASN A 243 14.48 2.86 -11.53
CA ASN A 243 15.54 2.75 -10.52
C ASN A 243 15.26 1.60 -9.55
N ALA A 244 16.30 1.03 -8.96
CA ALA A 244 16.24 -0.14 -8.08
C ALA A 244 16.94 0.09 -6.73
N ALA A 245 16.36 -0.38 -5.62
CA ALA A 245 16.96 -0.23 -4.28
C ALA A 245 16.90 -1.51 -3.41
N SER A 246 18.00 -1.83 -2.74
CA SER A 246 18.13 -2.91 -1.75
C SER A 246 18.71 -2.37 -0.43
N GLY A 247 18.09 -2.69 0.71
CA GLY A 247 18.60 -2.30 2.04
C GLY A 247 18.04 -0.96 2.54
N GLY A 248 18.67 -0.42 3.61
CA GLY A 248 18.33 0.87 4.20
C GLY A 248 17.08 0.88 5.09
N PHE A 249 16.83 2.04 5.69
CA PHE A 249 15.55 2.37 6.34
C PHE A 249 14.39 2.31 5.35
N SER A 250 14.64 2.72 4.11
CA SER A 250 13.71 2.66 2.98
C SER A 250 14.47 2.53 1.66
N GLY A 251 13.82 2.03 0.61
CA GLY A 251 14.35 2.13 -0.74
C GLY A 251 14.31 3.57 -1.24
N PHE A 252 13.20 4.28 -1.00
CA PHE A 252 12.98 5.68 -1.38
C PHE A 252 12.35 6.46 -0.21
N THR A 253 12.99 7.53 0.25
CA THR A 253 12.48 8.42 1.29
C THR A 253 12.18 9.81 0.72
N PHE A 254 10.92 10.24 0.84
CA PHE A 254 10.45 11.58 0.52
C PHE A 254 9.93 12.23 1.82
N PRO A 255 10.73 13.06 2.51
CA PRO A 255 10.30 13.76 3.72
C PRO A 255 9.49 15.01 3.37
N THR A 256 8.56 15.37 4.24
CA THR A 256 7.89 16.67 4.18
C THR A 256 8.84 17.78 4.64
N LEU A 257 9.00 18.81 3.80
CA LEU A 257 9.68 20.05 4.16
C LEU A 257 8.63 21.19 4.09
N PRO A 258 8.35 21.90 5.20
CA PRO A 258 7.40 23.03 5.20
C PRO A 258 7.99 24.29 4.56
N ARG A 259 9.33 24.36 4.45
CA ARG A 259 10.15 25.33 3.72
C ARG A 259 11.43 24.60 3.29
N ALA A 260 12.17 25.14 2.32
CA ALA A 260 13.55 24.72 2.09
C ALA A 260 14.42 24.84 3.36
N VAL A 261 15.53 24.11 3.40
CA VAL A 261 16.52 24.14 4.49
C VAL A 261 17.90 24.58 3.96
N GLY A 262 18.94 24.50 4.80
CA GLY A 262 20.33 24.79 4.43
C GLY A 262 20.54 26.19 3.85
N GLU A 263 21.32 26.27 2.78
CA GLU A 263 21.69 27.54 2.09
C GLU A 263 20.46 28.20 1.45
N TYR A 264 19.43 27.41 1.15
CA TYR A 264 18.20 27.89 0.50
C TYR A 264 17.04 28.14 1.47
N ALA A 265 17.25 28.10 2.78
CA ALA A 265 16.20 28.33 3.79
C ALA A 265 15.48 29.69 3.68
N GLY A 266 16.09 30.68 3.02
CA GLY A 266 15.48 31.98 2.71
C GLY A 266 14.56 32.02 1.47
N THR A 267 14.34 30.88 0.79
CA THR A 267 13.50 30.82 -0.42
C THR A 267 12.02 30.58 -0.11
N ASN A 268 11.13 31.04 -1.01
CA ASN A 268 9.68 30.93 -0.86
C ASN A 268 9.09 29.60 -1.41
N ILE A 269 9.89 28.53 -1.52
CA ILE A 269 9.40 27.20 -1.92
C ILE A 269 8.90 26.42 -0.71
N VAL A 270 7.84 25.63 -0.92
CA VAL A 270 7.22 24.74 0.08
C VAL A 270 7.25 23.30 -0.47
N PRO A 271 8.32 22.53 -0.25
CA PRO A 271 8.50 21.24 -0.93
C PRO A 271 7.42 20.21 -0.61
N LEU A 272 6.80 20.23 0.59
CA LEU A 272 5.66 19.36 0.92
C LEU A 272 4.39 19.62 0.10
N SER A 273 4.35 20.71 -0.66
CA SER A 273 3.26 21.06 -1.58
C SER A 273 3.66 21.02 -3.06
N ARG A 274 4.90 20.68 -3.40
CA ARG A 274 5.30 20.48 -4.80
C ARG A 274 4.78 19.14 -5.31
N PRO A 275 4.37 19.03 -6.58
CA PRO A 275 3.83 17.79 -7.12
C PRO A 275 4.96 16.79 -7.39
N LEU A 276 4.72 15.51 -7.06
CA LEU A 276 5.59 14.40 -7.46
C LEU A 276 5.83 14.40 -8.98
N GLY A 277 7.08 14.33 -9.40
CA GLY A 277 7.44 14.13 -10.81
C GLY A 277 7.06 12.73 -11.33
N ARG A 278 7.50 12.35 -12.53
CA ARG A 278 7.21 11.00 -13.04
C ARG A 278 7.89 9.94 -12.17
N PHE A 279 7.10 9.15 -11.46
CA PHE A 279 7.55 8.07 -10.58
C PHE A 279 7.11 6.69 -11.11
N ASP A 280 7.94 6.10 -11.98
CA ASP A 280 7.52 5.04 -12.91
C ASP A 280 8.50 3.87 -12.99
N GLY A 281 8.01 2.63 -12.83
CA GLY A 281 8.80 1.41 -13.07
C GLY A 281 9.90 1.10 -12.04
N ASN A 282 9.95 1.79 -10.90
CA ASN A 282 11.00 1.61 -9.89
C ASN A 282 10.77 0.35 -9.04
N THR A 283 11.86 -0.21 -8.49
CA THR A 283 11.87 -1.41 -7.65
C THR A 283 12.50 -1.16 -6.28
N VAL A 284 12.00 -1.84 -5.24
CA VAL A 284 12.55 -1.81 -3.87
C VAL A 284 12.49 -3.18 -3.22
N HIS A 285 13.54 -3.55 -2.49
CA HIS A 285 13.49 -4.74 -1.65
C HIS A 285 14.39 -4.72 -0.41
N SER A 286 14.16 -5.71 0.46
CA SER A 286 15.00 -6.01 1.64
C SER A 286 15.21 -4.76 2.50
N THR A 287 14.11 -4.09 2.87
CA THR A 287 14.11 -2.71 3.37
C THR A 287 12.89 -2.42 4.27
N GLY A 288 12.83 -1.26 4.91
CA GLY A 288 11.72 -0.85 5.78
C GLY A 288 11.71 -1.49 7.18
N TYR A 289 12.42 -2.60 7.40
CA TYR A 289 12.37 -3.38 8.65
C TYR A 289 12.91 -2.67 9.90
N PHE A 290 13.48 -1.47 9.78
CA PHE A 290 13.93 -0.64 10.89
C PHE A 290 12.78 0.08 11.63
N TRP A 291 11.63 0.30 10.98
CA TRP A 291 10.45 0.93 11.61
C TRP A 291 9.16 0.22 11.20
N ILE A 292 8.27 -0.06 12.16
CA ILE A 292 7.04 -0.83 11.92
C ILE A 292 6.08 -0.23 10.87
N MET A 293 6.24 1.05 10.50
CA MET A 293 5.47 1.73 9.45
C MET A 293 6.33 2.29 8.29
N ALA A 294 7.62 1.94 8.19
CA ALA A 294 8.42 2.36 7.04
C ALA A 294 8.03 1.58 5.78
N GLY A 295 7.90 2.31 4.67
CA GLY A 295 7.74 1.75 3.33
C GLY A 295 9.07 1.44 2.66
N GLY A 296 9.08 0.52 1.70
CA GLY A 296 10.14 0.46 0.69
C GLY A 296 10.09 1.67 -0.23
N PHE A 297 8.88 2.13 -0.58
CA PHE A 297 8.62 3.52 -0.97
C PHE A 297 7.96 4.24 0.20
N TYR A 298 8.65 5.21 0.78
CA TYR A 298 8.20 5.97 1.95
C TYR A 298 8.05 7.46 1.63
N PHE A 299 6.80 7.94 1.68
CA PHE A 299 6.47 9.37 1.61
C PHE A 299 5.92 9.75 2.98
N GLY A 300 6.68 10.53 3.75
CA GLY A 300 6.38 10.86 5.14
C GLY A 300 7.65 11.23 5.91
N GLY A 301 7.49 11.52 7.20
CA GLY A 301 8.53 12.15 8.00
C GLY A 301 8.60 13.65 7.70
N ARG A 302 9.33 14.39 8.54
CA ARG A 302 9.50 15.85 8.40
C ARG A 302 10.95 16.23 8.63
N LEU A 303 11.48 17.09 7.77
CA LEU A 303 12.76 17.77 7.97
C LEU A 303 12.50 19.27 8.12
N TRP A 304 13.06 19.91 9.16
CA TRP A 304 12.91 21.35 9.37
C TRP A 304 14.04 21.95 10.20
N ILE A 305 14.29 23.24 9.99
CA ILE A 305 15.15 24.06 10.87
C ILE A 305 14.32 24.49 12.08
N ASN A 306 14.87 24.39 13.30
CA ASN A 306 14.26 24.95 14.51
C ASN A 306 14.96 26.27 14.91
N PRO A 307 14.32 27.44 14.78
CA PRO A 307 14.89 28.72 15.18
C PRO A 307 15.14 28.84 16.70
N GLN A 308 14.37 28.12 17.53
CA GLN A 308 14.50 28.17 18.99
C GLN A 308 15.78 27.47 19.49
N ASP A 309 16.24 26.41 18.80
CA ASP A 309 17.47 25.67 19.10
C ASP A 309 18.60 26.05 18.13
N GLY A 310 18.83 27.36 17.96
CA GLY A 310 19.98 27.90 17.24
C GLY A 310 20.02 27.61 15.74
N ASN A 311 18.85 27.43 15.10
CA ASN A 311 18.70 26.99 13.71
C ASN A 311 19.25 25.57 13.42
N LYS A 312 19.34 24.69 14.42
CA LYS A 312 19.63 23.27 14.18
C LYS A 312 18.58 22.63 13.27
N LEU A 313 19.04 21.69 12.47
CA LEU A 313 18.19 20.82 11.66
C LEU A 313 17.58 19.70 12.53
N TYR A 314 16.30 19.42 12.33
CA TYR A 314 15.52 18.38 13.01
C TYR A 314 14.90 17.45 11.96
N TYR A 315 14.90 16.14 12.25
CA TYR A 315 14.21 15.13 11.47
C TYR A 315 13.28 14.30 12.34
N SER A 316 12.04 14.08 11.88
CA SER A 316 11.09 13.13 12.45
C SER A 316 10.78 12.06 11.41
N SER A 317 10.87 10.78 11.79
CA SER A 317 10.42 9.65 10.95
C SER A 317 8.90 9.40 11.02
N GLY A 318 8.13 10.26 11.70
CA GLY A 318 6.70 10.04 11.94
C GLY A 318 5.77 10.35 10.77
N ARG A 319 4.48 10.20 11.02
CA ARG A 319 3.39 10.67 10.16
C ARG A 319 3.46 12.20 10.01
N TRP A 320 3.73 12.65 8.79
CA TRP A 320 3.61 14.04 8.36
C TRP A 320 3.10 14.02 6.92
N GLU A 321 2.16 14.90 6.58
CA GLU A 321 1.41 14.80 5.33
C GLU A 321 1.93 15.71 4.20
N PHE A 322 1.99 15.15 3.00
CA PHE A 322 2.09 15.92 1.75
C PHE A 322 0.72 16.51 1.36
N ASN A 323 0.69 17.79 0.99
CA ASN A 323 -0.48 18.44 0.39
C ASN A 323 -0.11 18.96 -1.01
N PRO A 324 -0.05 18.08 -2.04
CA PRO A 324 0.46 18.44 -3.35
C PRO A 324 -0.46 19.39 -4.10
N LEU A 325 0.12 20.47 -4.62
CA LEU A 325 -0.52 21.48 -5.45
C LEU A 325 0.10 21.48 -6.87
N ASP A 326 -0.64 21.93 -7.86
CA ASP A 326 -0.09 22.30 -9.17
C ASP A 326 0.54 23.72 -9.13
N ASP A 327 1.14 24.16 -10.23
CA ASP A 327 1.79 25.48 -10.31
C ASP A 327 0.80 26.67 -10.25
N ASN A 328 -0.52 26.41 -10.26
CA ASN A 328 -1.56 27.41 -10.00
C ASN A 328 -2.04 27.38 -8.53
N GLY A 329 -1.42 26.57 -7.67
CA GLY A 329 -1.80 26.39 -6.27
C GLY A 329 -3.03 25.49 -6.06
N LYS A 330 -3.53 24.81 -7.10
CA LYS A 330 -4.70 23.93 -7.01
C LYS A 330 -4.30 22.53 -6.58
N ALA A 331 -5.06 21.91 -5.68
CA ALA A 331 -4.82 20.54 -5.22
C ALA A 331 -4.71 19.55 -6.38
N THR A 332 -3.60 18.81 -6.41
CA THR A 332 -3.28 17.76 -7.40
C THR A 332 -3.05 16.43 -6.68
N THR A 333 -2.32 15.47 -7.26
CA THR A 333 -2.20 14.10 -6.72
C THR A 333 -0.86 13.47 -7.04
N HIS A 334 -0.22 12.82 -6.04
CA HIS A 334 0.99 12.03 -6.29
C HIS A 334 0.63 10.76 -7.07
N LEU A 335 1.28 10.54 -8.21
CA LEU A 335 1.01 9.40 -9.10
C LEU A 335 2.23 8.47 -9.16
N LEU A 336 2.04 7.22 -8.78
CA LEU A 336 3.05 6.15 -8.82
C LEU A 336 2.57 5.07 -9.80
N THR A 337 3.35 4.79 -10.85
CA THR A 337 2.99 3.82 -11.91
C THR A 337 3.99 2.68 -12.05
N ASN A 338 3.50 1.46 -12.29
CA ASN A 338 4.32 0.30 -12.68
C ASN A 338 5.44 -0.11 -11.68
N ASN A 339 5.37 0.35 -10.42
CA ASN A 339 6.41 0.11 -9.41
C ASN A 339 6.21 -1.24 -8.70
N LYS A 340 7.31 -1.89 -8.28
CA LYS A 340 7.30 -3.19 -7.58
C LYS A 340 8.06 -3.11 -6.23
N ALA A 341 7.50 -3.70 -5.18
CA ALA A 341 8.20 -3.96 -3.92
C ALA A 341 8.28 -5.47 -3.64
N TRP A 342 9.36 -5.93 -3.02
CA TRP A 342 9.37 -7.25 -2.37
C TRP A 342 10.19 -7.25 -1.09
N LEU A 343 9.95 -8.20 -0.17
CA LEU A 343 10.75 -8.33 1.06
C LEU A 343 10.88 -7.00 1.84
N ALA A 344 9.79 -6.22 1.89
CA ALA A 344 9.75 -4.92 2.56
C ALA A 344 8.84 -4.96 3.79
N GLN A 345 9.06 -4.08 4.76
CA GLN A 345 8.12 -3.92 5.87
C GLN A 345 6.75 -3.50 5.32
N TRP A 346 6.59 -2.28 4.83
CA TRP A 346 5.45 -1.92 3.98
C TRP A 346 5.95 -1.75 2.54
N GLY A 347 5.21 -2.20 1.53
CA GLY A 347 5.62 -2.07 0.12
C GLY A 347 5.66 -0.59 -0.30
N VAL A 348 4.50 0.08 -0.16
CA VAL A 348 4.37 1.54 -0.17
C VAL A 348 3.74 2.00 1.13
N SER A 349 4.26 3.12 1.66
CA SER A 349 3.74 3.85 2.81
C SER A 349 3.69 5.34 2.43
N HIS A 350 2.50 5.87 2.13
CA HIS A 350 2.34 7.26 1.67
C HIS A 350 1.41 8.07 2.57
N TRP A 351 2.01 8.92 3.40
CA TRP A 351 1.35 9.88 4.27
C TRP A 351 1.13 11.20 3.50
N GLY A 352 -0.07 11.38 2.97
CA GLY A 352 -0.44 12.60 2.25
C GLY A 352 -1.93 12.69 1.99
N GLN A 353 -2.36 13.86 1.52
CA GLN A 353 -3.77 14.14 1.28
C GLN A 353 -4.33 13.49 0.01
N ARG A 354 -3.50 13.22 -1.01
CA ARG A 354 -3.95 12.78 -2.36
C ARG A 354 -2.90 11.90 -3.05
N VAL A 355 -3.22 10.62 -3.32
CA VAL A 355 -2.31 9.67 -3.98
C VAL A 355 -3.01 8.65 -4.89
N GLN A 356 -2.38 8.28 -6.00
CA GLN A 356 -2.78 7.17 -6.86
C GLN A 356 -1.59 6.23 -7.10
N VAL A 357 -1.80 4.94 -6.86
CA VAL A 357 -0.83 3.87 -7.07
C VAL A 357 -1.42 2.88 -8.08
N ILE A 358 -0.83 2.80 -9.28
CA ILE A 358 -1.42 2.13 -10.44
C ILE A 358 -0.43 1.13 -11.05
N ASN A 359 -0.92 -0.07 -11.42
CA ASN A 359 -0.10 -1.19 -11.90
C ASN A 359 0.97 -1.56 -10.86
N TRP A 360 0.53 -1.82 -9.63
CA TRP A 360 1.38 -2.02 -8.45
C TRP A 360 1.66 -3.50 -8.21
N GLU A 361 2.89 -3.84 -7.84
CA GLU A 361 3.24 -5.19 -7.42
C GLU A 361 3.91 -5.23 -6.05
N ALA A 362 3.45 -6.11 -5.16
CA ALA A 362 4.08 -6.35 -3.85
C ALA A 362 4.18 -7.85 -3.56
N HIS A 363 5.35 -8.32 -3.12
CA HIS A 363 5.60 -9.75 -2.82
C HIS A 363 6.35 -9.90 -1.49
N ASP A 364 5.91 -10.77 -0.58
CA ASP A 364 6.60 -10.98 0.71
C ASP A 364 6.75 -9.68 1.54
N CYS A 365 5.75 -8.80 1.51
CA CYS A 365 5.75 -7.54 2.28
C CYS A 365 4.80 -7.62 3.49
N VAL A 366 5.20 -7.10 4.66
CA VAL A 366 4.35 -7.14 5.88
C VAL A 366 3.07 -6.32 5.68
N ARG A 367 3.13 -5.21 4.95
CA ARG A 367 1.98 -4.62 4.25
C ARG A 367 2.24 -4.60 2.74
N GLY A 368 1.32 -5.12 1.94
CA GLY A 368 1.39 -5.01 0.48
C GLY A 368 1.30 -3.56 -0.02
N ALA A 369 0.40 -2.77 0.55
CA ALA A 369 0.33 -1.32 0.38
C ALA A 369 -0.39 -0.65 1.56
N ASN A 370 -0.04 0.60 1.86
CA ASN A 370 -0.82 1.48 2.73
C ASN A 370 -0.69 2.94 2.25
N VAL A 371 -1.83 3.62 2.11
CA VAL A 371 -1.98 4.92 1.44
C VAL A 371 -3.09 5.74 2.11
N PHE A 372 -2.93 7.06 2.16
CA PHE A 372 -3.77 7.97 2.95
C PHE A 372 -4.44 9.09 2.13
N GLY A 373 -5.38 9.79 2.78
CA GLY A 373 -6.15 10.87 2.18
C GLY A 373 -7.15 10.36 1.14
N VAL A 374 -7.22 11.06 0.01
CA VAL A 374 -7.95 10.64 -1.20
C VAL A 374 -7.04 9.69 -1.98
N ALA A 375 -7.29 8.38 -1.85
CA ALA A 375 -6.34 7.34 -2.23
C ALA A 375 -6.92 6.33 -3.22
N LEU A 376 -6.21 6.07 -4.33
CA LEU A 376 -6.51 4.98 -5.26
C LEU A 376 -5.38 3.94 -5.27
N LEU A 377 -5.74 2.67 -5.10
CA LEU A 377 -4.90 1.54 -5.47
C LEU A 377 -5.57 0.79 -6.63
N LYS A 378 -4.92 0.75 -7.80
CA LYS A 378 -5.50 0.21 -9.04
C LYS A 378 -4.59 -0.79 -9.75
N ASN A 379 -5.20 -1.83 -10.32
CA ASN A 379 -4.54 -2.86 -11.14
C ASN A 379 -3.36 -3.51 -10.39
N ALA A 380 -3.54 -3.85 -9.12
CA ALA A 380 -2.44 -4.29 -8.26
C ALA A 380 -2.35 -5.82 -8.13
N LEU A 381 -1.16 -6.36 -7.95
CA LEU A 381 -0.90 -7.74 -7.54
C LEU A 381 -0.16 -7.75 -6.20
N ILE A 382 -0.82 -8.26 -5.15
CA ILE A 382 -0.28 -8.32 -3.80
C ILE A 382 -0.19 -9.78 -3.35
N ASN A 383 1.03 -10.28 -3.29
CA ASN A 383 1.36 -11.67 -2.98
C ASN A 383 1.90 -11.80 -1.55
N GLY A 384 1.13 -12.44 -0.67
CA GLY A 384 1.48 -12.61 0.74
C GLY A 384 2.70 -13.53 0.96
N ARG A 385 2.91 -14.51 0.06
CA ARG A 385 4.10 -15.38 0.03
C ARG A 385 4.49 -15.78 -1.40
N SER A 386 5.75 -15.62 -1.77
CA SER A 386 6.36 -16.13 -3.01
C SER A 386 6.91 -17.56 -2.84
N ASN A 387 7.53 -18.10 -3.90
CA ASN A 387 8.30 -19.34 -3.83
C ASN A 387 9.73 -19.15 -3.29
N ASN A 388 10.09 -17.96 -2.78
CA ASN A 388 11.39 -17.73 -2.13
C ASN A 388 11.39 -18.26 -0.68
N TYR A 389 11.49 -19.59 -0.52
CA TYR A 389 11.56 -20.23 0.81
C TYR A 389 12.78 -19.81 1.65
N TRP A 390 13.79 -19.17 1.04
CA TRP A 390 15.02 -18.71 1.70
C TRP A 390 14.98 -17.21 2.07
N ALA A 391 13.86 -16.53 1.81
CA ALA A 391 13.63 -15.12 2.11
C ALA A 391 13.86 -14.69 3.57
N LEU A 392 13.89 -15.63 4.52
CA LEU A 392 13.79 -15.36 5.97
C LEU A 392 12.57 -14.45 6.26
N TYR A 393 11.45 -14.70 5.57
CA TYR A 393 10.24 -13.89 5.60
C TYR A 393 8.98 -14.69 6.02
N PRO A 394 8.21 -14.19 7.00
CA PRO A 394 8.66 -13.26 8.03
C PRO A 394 9.85 -13.84 8.81
N ASP A 395 10.63 -12.95 9.42
CA ASP A 395 11.59 -13.31 10.47
C ASP A 395 10.80 -13.62 11.77
N ARG A 396 11.40 -13.40 12.94
CA ARG A 396 10.77 -13.51 14.27
C ARG A 396 9.38 -12.86 14.30
N LEU A 397 8.36 -13.69 14.41
CA LEU A 397 6.94 -13.30 14.38
C LEU A 397 6.51 -12.32 15.48
N TYR A 398 7.31 -12.16 16.53
CA TYR A 398 7.07 -11.21 17.62
C TYR A 398 7.54 -9.78 17.30
N ASP A 399 8.40 -9.60 16.29
CA ASP A 399 9.01 -8.30 15.94
C ASP A 399 8.17 -7.51 14.91
N LEU A 400 7.12 -8.12 14.34
CA LEU A 400 6.46 -7.66 13.10
C LEU A 400 4.95 -7.48 13.28
N ALA A 401 4.38 -6.50 12.58
CA ALA A 401 2.92 -6.36 12.48
C ALA A 401 2.28 -7.61 11.82
N PRO A 402 1.01 -7.95 12.13
CA PRO A 402 0.34 -9.12 11.55
C PRO A 402 0.24 -8.96 10.04
N ILE A 403 0.88 -9.84 9.23
CA ILE A 403 1.06 -9.65 7.77
C ILE A 403 -0.28 -9.41 7.07
N ALA A 404 -0.35 -8.40 6.19
CA ALA A 404 -1.57 -8.12 5.44
C ALA A 404 -1.35 -7.59 4.02
N GLY A 405 -2.30 -7.89 3.14
CA GLY A 405 -2.29 -7.38 1.77
C GLY A 405 -2.55 -5.87 1.74
N PHE A 406 -3.64 -5.45 2.38
CA PHE A 406 -3.97 -4.05 2.59
C PHE A 406 -4.41 -3.80 4.04
N GLN A 407 -4.10 -2.62 4.58
CA GLN A 407 -4.61 -2.18 5.89
C GLN A 407 -5.53 -0.97 5.73
N TRP A 408 -6.75 -1.11 6.25
CA TRP A 408 -7.68 -0.01 6.47
C TRP A 408 -7.29 0.72 7.75
N TYR A 409 -7.11 2.04 7.68
CA TYR A 409 -6.56 2.90 8.74
C TYR A 409 -7.25 4.27 8.69
N ASP A 410 -7.18 5.01 9.80
CA ASP A 410 -7.78 6.34 10.00
C ASP A 410 -9.32 6.35 10.02
N THR A 411 -9.92 7.53 9.89
CA THR A 411 -11.32 7.82 10.24
C THR A 411 -12.07 8.70 9.25
N ARG A 412 -11.37 9.55 8.48
CA ARG A 412 -11.94 10.46 7.46
C ARG A 412 -11.28 10.36 6.07
N VAL A 413 -10.46 9.33 5.82
CA VAL A 413 -9.83 9.10 4.51
C VAL A 413 -10.84 8.60 3.46
N GLN A 414 -10.47 8.64 2.18
CA GLN A 414 -11.30 8.18 1.07
C GLN A 414 -10.51 7.23 0.16
N THR A 415 -10.50 5.95 0.53
CA THR A 415 -9.67 4.93 -0.14
C THR A 415 -10.49 4.03 -1.07
N VAL A 416 -10.08 3.94 -2.34
CA VAL A 416 -10.67 3.04 -3.34
C VAL A 416 -9.64 2.00 -3.80
N LEU A 417 -9.99 0.72 -3.71
CA LEU A 417 -9.23 -0.41 -4.25
C LEU A 417 -9.94 -0.96 -5.50
N THR A 418 -9.28 -0.98 -6.65
CA THR A 418 -9.87 -1.42 -7.93
C THR A 418 -8.97 -2.40 -8.68
N ASN A 419 -9.56 -3.49 -9.19
CA ASN A 419 -8.86 -4.52 -10.00
C ASN A 419 -7.63 -5.12 -9.27
N VAL A 420 -7.74 -5.37 -7.97
CA VAL A 420 -6.63 -5.87 -7.13
C VAL A 420 -6.65 -7.40 -7.04
N THR A 421 -5.58 -8.05 -7.47
CA THR A 421 -5.33 -9.47 -7.20
C THR A 421 -4.58 -9.63 -5.88
N PHE A 422 -5.13 -10.43 -4.96
CA PHE A 422 -4.40 -10.91 -3.78
C PHE A 422 -4.05 -12.39 -3.95
N SER A 423 -2.84 -12.81 -3.54
CA SER A 423 -2.42 -14.21 -3.61
C SER A 423 -1.66 -14.74 -2.39
N ASN A 424 -1.76 -16.06 -2.16
CA ASN A 424 -0.97 -16.85 -1.21
C ASN A 424 -1.04 -16.42 0.28
N PHE A 425 -2.22 -16.01 0.75
CA PHE A 425 -2.51 -15.82 2.18
C PHE A 425 -3.13 -17.09 2.77
N VAL A 426 -2.55 -17.60 3.86
CA VAL A 426 -2.93 -18.87 4.51
C VAL A 426 -3.43 -18.62 5.94
N TYR A 427 -4.47 -19.31 6.41
CA TYR A 427 -4.96 -19.10 7.77
C TYR A 427 -4.03 -19.74 8.81
N GLN A 428 -3.67 -18.97 9.83
CA GLN A 428 -2.72 -19.36 10.87
C GLN A 428 -3.28 -19.00 12.26
N PRO A 429 -4.33 -19.71 12.73
CA PRO A 429 -5.03 -19.36 13.97
C PRO A 429 -4.13 -19.42 15.22
N GLN A 430 -3.08 -20.25 15.20
CA GLN A 430 -2.08 -20.36 16.25
C GLN A 430 -1.26 -19.06 16.48
N LEU A 431 -1.35 -18.09 15.58
CA LEU A 431 -0.70 -16.78 15.72
C LEU A 431 -1.59 -15.74 16.44
N LEU A 432 -2.84 -16.07 16.76
CA LEU A 432 -3.77 -15.21 17.51
C LEU A 432 -3.91 -13.81 16.87
N SER A 433 -3.47 -12.75 17.57
CA SER A 433 -3.44 -11.37 17.08
C SER A 433 -2.42 -11.13 15.97
N MET A 434 -1.41 -11.99 15.83
CA MET A 434 -0.33 -11.92 14.83
C MET A 434 -0.65 -12.69 13.54
N ARG A 435 -1.87 -13.24 13.40
CA ARG A 435 -2.29 -13.97 12.20
C ARG A 435 -2.29 -13.07 10.96
N GLN A 436 -1.89 -13.63 9.83
CA GLN A 436 -1.96 -12.92 8.55
C GLN A 436 -3.40 -12.83 8.02
N GLY A 437 -3.70 -11.80 7.22
CA GLY A 437 -4.99 -11.66 6.54
C GLY A 437 -4.94 -10.73 5.32
N VAL A 438 -5.73 -10.98 4.28
CA VAL A 438 -5.72 -10.15 3.05
C VAL A 438 -6.05 -8.69 3.39
N PHE A 439 -7.11 -8.46 4.16
CA PHE A 439 -7.48 -7.17 4.72
C PHE A 439 -7.28 -7.16 6.23
N TYR A 440 -6.63 -6.11 6.75
CA TYR A 440 -6.43 -5.88 8.18
C TYR A 440 -7.01 -4.53 8.60
N SER A 441 -7.64 -4.46 9.77
CA SER A 441 -8.21 -3.22 10.34
C SER A 441 -7.30 -2.60 11.40
N MET A 442 -7.22 -1.27 11.42
CA MET A 442 -6.78 -0.54 12.60
C MET A 442 -7.88 -0.55 13.68
N VAL A 443 -7.55 -1.01 14.88
CA VAL A 443 -8.50 -1.24 15.98
C VAL A 443 -8.13 -0.76 17.41
N PRO A 444 -7.00 -0.09 17.73
CA PRO A 444 -6.64 0.20 19.12
C PRO A 444 -7.32 1.44 19.75
N SER A 445 -7.89 2.36 18.97
CA SER A 445 -8.41 3.64 19.49
C SER A 445 -9.92 3.63 19.75
N ASP A 446 -10.36 4.25 20.84
CA ASP A 446 -11.79 4.51 21.10
C ASP A 446 -12.26 5.89 20.64
N GLU A 447 -11.37 6.88 20.60
CA GLU A 447 -11.61 8.18 19.97
C GLU A 447 -11.81 8.02 18.45
N PHE A 448 -10.85 7.41 17.76
CA PHE A 448 -10.77 7.35 16.31
C PHE A 448 -11.64 6.25 15.69
N LYS A 449 -12.96 6.42 15.78
CA LYS A 449 -13.99 5.60 15.10
C LYS A 449 -14.04 5.92 13.60
N PRO A 450 -14.09 4.93 12.68
CA PRO A 450 -14.12 5.21 11.25
C PRO A 450 -15.51 5.55 10.71
N CYS A 451 -15.55 6.48 9.75
CA CYS A 451 -16.70 6.72 8.86
C CYS A 451 -16.81 5.63 7.77
N HIS A 452 -17.63 5.83 6.74
CA HIS A 452 -17.40 5.19 5.43
C HIS A 452 -16.17 5.84 4.80
N ILE A 453 -15.03 5.15 4.93
CA ILE A 453 -13.71 5.63 4.47
C ILE A 453 -13.09 4.80 3.35
N SER A 454 -13.74 3.70 2.96
CA SER A 454 -13.11 2.66 2.15
C SER A 454 -14.10 1.87 1.32
N THR A 455 -13.72 1.61 0.07
CA THR A 455 -14.50 0.84 -0.91
C THR A 455 -13.59 -0.03 -1.77
N SER A 456 -13.98 -1.28 -2.05
CA SER A 456 -13.27 -2.22 -2.94
C SER A 456 -14.12 -2.64 -4.14
N ARG A 457 -13.49 -2.88 -5.30
CA ARG A 457 -14.13 -3.36 -6.54
C ARG A 457 -13.17 -4.23 -7.36
N GLY A 458 -13.67 -5.23 -8.08
CA GLY A 458 -12.88 -6.05 -9.03
C GLY A 458 -11.77 -6.87 -8.36
N VAL A 459 -11.96 -7.29 -7.11
CA VAL A 459 -10.94 -8.02 -6.34
C VAL A 459 -10.85 -9.47 -6.83
N THR A 460 -9.63 -9.94 -7.07
CA THR A 460 -9.36 -11.33 -7.48
C THR A 460 -8.57 -12.06 -6.41
N LEU A 461 -9.08 -13.21 -5.94
CA LEU A 461 -8.45 -14.00 -4.88
C LEU A 461 -7.82 -15.27 -5.48
N LYS A 462 -6.51 -15.46 -5.34
CA LYS A 462 -5.77 -16.61 -5.89
C LYS A 462 -5.00 -17.37 -4.80
N ASN A 463 -5.36 -18.63 -4.56
CA ASN A 463 -4.75 -19.43 -3.47
C ASN A 463 -4.81 -18.69 -2.11
N ILE A 464 -6.02 -18.24 -1.76
CA ILE A 464 -6.34 -17.56 -0.51
C ILE A 464 -7.14 -18.54 0.35
N ASP A 465 -6.68 -18.76 1.58
CA ASP A 465 -7.51 -19.40 2.60
C ASP A 465 -8.64 -18.42 2.99
N TRP A 466 -9.89 -18.87 2.87
CA TRP A 466 -11.06 -18.04 3.16
C TRP A 466 -11.06 -17.47 4.58
N ASN A 467 -10.51 -18.19 5.55
CA ASN A 467 -10.39 -17.71 6.92
C ASN A 467 -9.28 -16.66 7.10
N ALA A 468 -8.36 -16.55 6.14
CA ALA A 468 -7.35 -15.49 6.04
C ALA A 468 -7.80 -14.30 5.18
N LEU A 469 -9.06 -14.18 4.75
CA LEU A 469 -9.48 -13.00 3.98
C LEU A 469 -9.48 -11.73 4.84
N ILE A 470 -9.97 -11.79 6.07
CA ILE A 470 -10.08 -10.63 6.96
C ILE A 470 -9.47 -10.95 8.33
N HIS A 471 -8.65 -10.02 8.82
CA HIS A 471 -8.22 -9.97 10.22
C HIS A 471 -8.69 -8.67 10.86
N ASN A 472 -9.84 -8.77 11.55
CA ASN A 472 -10.29 -7.78 12.53
C ASN A 472 -9.96 -8.30 13.94
N PRO A 473 -8.98 -7.72 14.65
CA PRO A 473 -8.74 -8.04 16.05
C PRO A 473 -9.87 -7.45 16.91
N VAL A 474 -10.42 -8.26 17.83
CA VAL A 474 -11.47 -7.81 18.75
C VAL A 474 -10.81 -7.06 19.91
N MET A 475 -11.12 -5.78 20.04
CA MET A 475 -10.77 -4.94 21.17
C MET A 475 -12.03 -4.21 21.65
N GLN A 476 -12.12 -3.87 22.94
CA GLN A 476 -13.22 -3.05 23.45
C GLN A 476 -12.94 -1.58 23.14
N THR A 477 -12.98 -1.23 21.85
CA THR A 477 -12.60 0.08 21.32
C THR A 477 -13.56 0.49 20.22
N GLY A 478 -13.74 1.79 20.02
CA GLY A 478 -14.59 2.35 18.98
C GLY A 478 -14.14 1.94 17.58
N SER A 479 -12.84 1.98 17.29
CA SER A 479 -12.30 1.51 16.00
C SER A 479 -12.56 0.02 15.76
N SER A 480 -12.39 -0.87 16.74
CA SER A 480 -12.70 -2.31 16.59
C SER A 480 -14.19 -2.59 16.37
N ARG A 481 -15.06 -1.79 17.00
CA ARG A 481 -16.52 -1.95 17.00
C ARG A 481 -17.23 -1.31 15.80
N TYR A 482 -16.68 -0.23 15.27
CA TYR A 482 -17.28 0.54 14.16
C TYR A 482 -16.55 0.38 12.82
N PHE A 483 -15.52 -0.48 12.77
CA PHE A 483 -14.81 -0.83 11.55
C PHE A 483 -15.77 -1.38 10.47
N ASN A 484 -15.68 -0.81 9.27
CA ASN A 484 -16.53 -1.11 8.13
C ASN A 484 -15.82 -0.80 6.81
N TRP A 485 -16.23 -1.46 5.72
CA TRP A 485 -16.01 -0.98 4.36
C TRP A 485 -17.06 -1.55 3.38
N LEU A 486 -17.11 -0.99 2.17
CA LEU A 486 -18.04 -1.40 1.11
C LEU A 486 -17.32 -2.23 0.02
N ASP A 487 -17.69 -3.49 -0.13
CA ASP A 487 -17.34 -4.33 -1.27
C ASP A 487 -18.34 -4.10 -2.41
N TRP A 488 -18.00 -3.17 -3.30
CA TRP A 488 -18.90 -2.47 -4.23
C TRP A 488 -19.56 -3.34 -5.29
N ASP A 489 -18.94 -4.47 -5.63
CA ASP A 489 -19.41 -5.46 -6.59
C ASP A 489 -19.45 -6.89 -6.02
N GLY A 490 -19.23 -7.05 -4.71
CA GLY A 490 -19.27 -8.35 -4.05
C GLY A 490 -18.12 -9.29 -4.42
N THR A 491 -17.01 -8.76 -4.95
CA THR A 491 -15.86 -9.57 -5.39
C THR A 491 -14.96 -10.02 -4.25
N VAL A 492 -14.88 -9.25 -3.14
CA VAL A 492 -14.23 -9.71 -1.91
C VAL A 492 -15.07 -10.79 -1.22
N THR A 493 -16.38 -10.55 -1.08
CA THR A 493 -17.31 -11.44 -0.38
C THR A 493 -17.74 -12.67 -1.20
N GLN A 494 -17.44 -12.69 -2.50
CA GLN A 494 -17.95 -13.67 -3.47
C GLN A 494 -19.50 -13.71 -3.56
N ARG A 495 -20.19 -12.66 -3.10
CA ARG A 495 -21.65 -12.50 -3.26
C ARG A 495 -22.03 -11.93 -4.64
N PHE A 496 -21.06 -11.39 -5.39
CA PHE A 496 -21.24 -10.78 -6.72
C PHE A 496 -22.38 -9.75 -6.77
N ARG A 497 -22.41 -8.89 -5.74
CA ARG A 497 -23.31 -7.75 -5.57
C ARG A 497 -22.78 -6.81 -4.48
N PRO A 498 -23.13 -5.51 -4.50
CA PRO A 498 -22.71 -4.55 -3.47
C PRO A 498 -22.99 -5.07 -2.06
N THR A 499 -21.98 -5.13 -1.21
CA THR A 499 -22.06 -5.70 0.15
C THR A 499 -21.25 -4.88 1.15
N VAL A 500 -21.84 -4.61 2.32
CA VAL A 500 -21.13 -3.97 3.43
C VAL A 500 -20.54 -5.04 4.34
N ILE A 501 -19.24 -4.90 4.62
CA ILE A 501 -18.49 -5.73 5.56
C ILE A 501 -18.24 -4.86 6.79
N ALA A 502 -18.68 -5.30 7.97
CA ALA A 502 -18.51 -4.51 9.19
C ALA A 502 -18.38 -5.37 10.45
N SER A 503 -17.75 -4.83 11.49
CA SER A 503 -17.28 -5.55 12.67
C SER A 503 -18.38 -6.07 13.61
N TRP A 504 -17.99 -6.98 14.51
CA TRP A 504 -18.73 -7.35 15.73
C TRP A 504 -18.99 -6.12 16.65
N PRO A 505 -20.04 -6.08 17.50
CA PRO A 505 -21.14 -7.04 17.74
C PRO A 505 -22.36 -6.91 16.79
N ARG A 506 -23.55 -7.33 17.25
CA ARG A 506 -24.81 -7.49 16.50
C ARG A 506 -25.41 -6.23 15.87
N TRP A 507 -24.97 -5.04 16.25
CA TRP A 507 -25.38 -3.78 15.61
C TRP A 507 -25.22 -3.79 14.08
N TRP A 508 -24.23 -4.50 13.56
CA TRP A 508 -23.98 -4.65 12.12
C TRP A 508 -24.68 -5.86 11.47
N GLN A 509 -25.50 -6.61 12.21
CA GLN A 509 -26.47 -7.56 11.63
C GLN A 509 -27.64 -6.76 11.03
N LEU A 510 -27.45 -6.15 9.87
CA LEU A 510 -28.42 -5.19 9.31
C LEU A 510 -29.80 -5.80 9.02
N ASP A 511 -29.85 -7.04 8.56
CA ASP A 511 -31.08 -7.74 8.20
C ASP A 511 -30.87 -9.25 8.07
N ASP A 512 -31.89 -9.97 7.64
CA ASP A 512 -31.83 -11.43 7.45
C ASP A 512 -30.98 -11.86 6.24
N ASP A 513 -30.55 -10.91 5.38
CA ASP A 513 -29.54 -11.14 4.32
C ASP A 513 -28.09 -11.19 4.83
N CYS A 514 -27.87 -10.91 6.12
CA CYS A 514 -26.56 -10.88 6.75
C CYS A 514 -26.11 -12.25 7.28
N TYR A 515 -24.83 -12.55 7.14
CA TYR A 515 -24.18 -13.63 7.91
C TYR A 515 -22.99 -13.10 8.71
N TYR A 516 -22.66 -13.77 9.82
CA TYR A 516 -21.45 -13.50 10.60
C TYR A 516 -20.37 -14.50 10.25
N LYS A 517 -19.13 -14.04 10.01
CA LYS A 517 -17.98 -14.91 9.79
C LYS A 517 -17.05 -14.84 11.00
N GLN A 518 -17.07 -15.91 11.79
CA GLN A 518 -16.41 -15.95 13.11
C GLN A 518 -14.90 -15.69 13.03
N GLU A 519 -14.21 -16.25 12.03
CA GLU A 519 -12.78 -16.08 11.81
C GLU A 519 -12.42 -14.67 11.30
N TRP A 520 -13.40 -13.88 10.87
CA TRP A 520 -13.21 -12.49 10.46
C TRP A 520 -13.60 -11.48 11.55
N ASN A 521 -14.37 -11.90 12.56
CA ASN A 521 -15.05 -11.02 13.52
C ASN A 521 -15.91 -9.92 12.88
N SER A 522 -16.58 -10.26 11.77
CA SER A 522 -17.37 -9.33 10.97
C SER A 522 -18.67 -9.96 10.45
N TRP A 523 -19.68 -9.12 10.33
CA TRP A 523 -20.89 -9.32 9.54
C TRP A 523 -20.65 -8.99 8.07
N VAL A 524 -21.35 -9.70 7.19
CA VAL A 524 -21.41 -9.45 5.74
C VAL A 524 -22.88 -9.37 5.33
N CYS A 525 -23.31 -8.19 4.90
CA CYS A 525 -24.68 -7.90 4.48
C CYS A 525 -24.68 -7.36 3.05
N ASP A 526 -25.81 -7.46 2.34
CA ASP A 526 -25.99 -6.71 1.10
C ASP A 526 -26.03 -5.20 1.38
N TRP A 527 -25.59 -4.38 0.42
CA TRP A 527 -25.64 -2.92 0.49
C TRP A 527 -26.70 -2.38 -0.45
N TYR A 528 -27.35 -1.29 -0.04
CA TYR A 528 -28.28 -0.55 -0.87
C TYR A 528 -28.02 0.96 -0.74
N PRO A 529 -28.33 1.80 -1.74
CA PRO A 529 -28.08 3.26 -1.68
C PRO A 529 -28.75 4.01 -0.51
N TRP A 530 -29.75 3.40 0.12
CA TRP A 530 -30.45 3.90 1.31
C TRP A 530 -30.10 3.16 2.61
N ARG A 531 -29.37 2.04 2.51
CA ARG A 531 -28.83 1.25 3.63
C ARG A 531 -27.31 1.35 3.60
N THR A 532 -26.83 2.59 3.52
CA THR A 532 -25.41 2.93 3.35
C THR A 532 -24.82 3.45 4.65
N VAL A 533 -23.51 3.34 4.80
CA VAL A 533 -22.81 3.70 6.03
C VAL A 533 -22.94 5.21 6.32
N ALA A 534 -23.10 5.54 7.60
CA ALA A 534 -23.20 6.88 8.13
C ALA A 534 -22.64 6.97 9.56
N ARG A 535 -22.26 8.18 9.98
CA ARG A 535 -21.73 8.51 11.32
C ARG A 535 -22.46 9.70 11.94
N LEU A 536 -22.79 9.56 13.22
CA LEU A 536 -23.22 10.64 14.10
C LEU A 536 -22.22 10.79 15.25
N ASP A 537 -21.86 12.02 15.63
CA ASP A 537 -21.12 12.31 16.86
C ASP A 537 -22.06 13.01 17.86
N ILE A 538 -22.37 12.35 18.98
CA ILE A 538 -23.33 12.84 19.99
C ILE A 538 -22.57 13.51 21.14
N ARG A 539 -22.68 14.83 21.25
CA ARG A 539 -22.01 15.66 22.24
C ARG A 539 -22.91 16.04 23.41
N ILE A 540 -22.42 15.80 24.63
CA ILE A 540 -23.01 16.26 25.88
C ILE A 540 -21.95 17.14 26.58
N PRO A 541 -22.13 18.48 26.63
CA PRO A 541 -21.08 19.40 27.06
C PRO A 541 -20.47 19.08 28.43
N GLY A 542 -19.14 18.99 28.49
CA GLY A 542 -18.39 18.65 29.69
C GLY A 542 -18.54 17.19 30.15
N TYR A 543 -19.21 16.33 29.38
CA TYR A 543 -19.35 14.90 29.68
C TYR A 543 -18.65 14.02 28.65
N THR A 544 -18.90 14.27 27.37
CA THR A 544 -18.27 13.56 26.25
C THR A 544 -16.93 14.20 25.86
N ALA A 545 -16.00 13.37 25.40
CA ALA A 545 -14.76 13.82 24.76
C ALA A 545 -14.98 13.93 23.25
N GLN A 546 -14.81 15.15 22.72
CA GLN A 546 -14.86 15.42 21.29
C GLN A 546 -13.67 14.75 20.59
N VAL A 547 -13.93 14.14 19.42
CA VAL A 547 -12.88 13.59 18.55
C VAL A 547 -11.91 14.68 18.09
N ASP A 548 -10.63 14.32 18.00
CA ASP A 548 -9.50 15.19 17.64
C ASP A 548 -9.09 16.19 18.74
N THR A 549 -9.58 16.04 19.97
CA THR A 549 -9.18 16.91 21.11
C THR A 549 -8.09 16.31 22.00
N GLN A 550 -7.60 15.11 21.69
CA GLN A 550 -6.61 14.36 22.49
C GLN A 550 -7.08 14.03 23.93
N ALA A 551 -8.33 14.36 24.30
CA ALA A 551 -8.96 14.04 25.57
C ALA A 551 -9.36 12.55 25.65
N ASN A 552 -8.42 11.66 25.33
CA ASN A 552 -8.62 10.23 25.13
C ASN A 552 -9.11 9.54 26.42
N ILE A 553 -10.42 9.29 26.50
CA ILE A 553 -11.02 8.57 27.63
C ILE A 553 -10.81 7.06 27.40
N PRO A 554 -10.22 6.30 28.34
CA PRO A 554 -10.04 4.87 28.17
C PRO A 554 -11.41 4.16 28.11
N PRO A 555 -11.60 3.18 27.20
CA PRO A 555 -12.88 2.50 27.00
C PRO A 555 -13.17 1.43 28.06
N THR A 556 -13.03 1.79 29.33
CA THR A 556 -13.45 0.99 30.48
C THR A 556 -14.97 1.08 30.66
N GLN A 557 -15.52 0.13 31.42
CA GLN A 557 -16.96 0.06 31.70
C GLN A 557 -17.50 1.33 32.39
N ASP A 558 -16.70 2.01 33.20
CA ASP A 558 -17.06 3.27 33.87
C ASP A 558 -17.28 4.43 32.89
N ASN A 559 -16.72 4.32 31.68
CA ASN A 559 -16.85 5.29 30.60
C ASN A 559 -17.88 4.85 29.53
N TYR A 560 -18.70 3.82 29.82
CA TYR A 560 -19.83 3.40 28.97
C TYR A 560 -21.08 4.23 29.29
N VAL A 561 -21.42 5.16 28.39
CA VAL A 561 -22.52 6.12 28.62
C VAL A 561 -23.89 5.55 28.29
N GLY A 562 -23.96 4.44 27.55
CA GLY A 562 -25.21 3.92 27.01
C GLY A 562 -25.03 2.84 25.95
N TYR A 563 -26.07 2.66 25.12
CA TYR A 563 -26.01 1.85 23.91
C TYR A 563 -26.84 2.48 22.77
N VAL A 564 -26.52 2.12 21.53
CA VAL A 564 -27.38 2.33 20.35
C VAL A 564 -27.99 0.99 19.91
N ALA A 565 -29.21 1.00 19.38
CA ALA A 565 -29.95 -0.18 18.91
C ALA A 565 -30.76 0.08 17.63
N GLN A 566 -30.91 -0.95 16.79
CA GLN A 566 -31.84 -0.93 15.64
C GLN A 566 -33.29 -1.06 16.11
N PHE A 567 -34.22 -0.36 15.45
CA PHE A 567 -35.66 -0.43 15.69
C PHE A 567 -36.23 -1.81 15.29
N GLY A 568 -37.24 -2.29 16.02
CA GLY A 568 -37.96 -3.54 15.75
C GLY A 568 -37.23 -4.81 16.17
N ARG A 569 -36.17 -4.68 16.99
CA ARG A 569 -35.23 -5.74 17.35
C ARG A 569 -35.07 -5.75 18.86
N TRP A 570 -35.61 -6.76 19.54
CA TRP A 570 -35.83 -6.74 20.99
C TRP A 570 -35.26 -7.98 21.71
N ASN A 571 -35.04 -7.86 23.01
CA ASN A 571 -34.62 -8.96 23.89
C ASN A 571 -33.36 -9.68 23.32
N ALA A 572 -33.43 -11.00 23.09
CA ALA A 572 -32.32 -11.79 22.53
C ALA A 572 -32.00 -11.50 21.05
N ASP A 573 -32.86 -10.77 20.33
CA ASP A 573 -32.61 -10.23 18.98
C ASP A 573 -32.19 -8.75 19.01
N ALA A 574 -32.03 -8.12 20.19
CA ALA A 574 -31.63 -6.71 20.25
C ALA A 574 -30.26 -6.49 19.59
N ARG A 575 -30.25 -5.74 18.48
CA ARG A 575 -29.06 -5.45 17.66
C ARG A 575 -28.38 -4.20 18.19
N THR A 576 -27.59 -4.37 19.26
CA THR A 576 -27.04 -3.27 20.04
C THR A 576 -25.53 -3.08 19.88
N MET A 577 -25.08 -1.86 20.21
CA MET A 577 -23.69 -1.46 20.35
C MET A 577 -23.51 -0.54 21.56
N THR A 578 -22.55 -0.83 22.44
CA THR A 578 -22.18 0.08 23.55
C THR A 578 -21.65 1.41 23.03
N ILE A 579 -22.07 2.52 23.62
CA ILE A 579 -21.48 3.84 23.36
C ILE A 579 -20.64 4.32 24.56
N THR A 580 -19.50 4.91 24.26
CA THR A 580 -18.49 5.41 25.23
C THR A 580 -18.57 6.93 25.38
N ARG A 581 -17.84 7.49 26.35
CA ARG A 581 -17.73 8.96 26.50
C ARG A 581 -16.97 9.63 25.34
N ASN A 582 -16.12 8.92 24.61
CA ASN A 582 -15.54 9.44 23.37
C ASN A 582 -16.62 9.48 22.29
N GLU A 583 -16.79 10.62 21.64
CA GLU A 583 -17.87 10.83 20.67
C GLU A 583 -17.80 9.90 19.46
N GLY A 584 -18.98 9.51 18.96
CA GLY A 584 -19.14 8.86 17.66
C GLY A 584 -19.85 7.51 17.68
N ILE A 585 -20.71 7.33 16.69
CA ILE A 585 -21.48 6.12 16.40
C ILE A 585 -21.49 5.98 14.88
N THR A 586 -20.96 4.87 14.35
CA THR A 586 -21.06 4.53 12.92
C THR A 586 -22.06 3.38 12.74
N GLY A 587 -22.88 3.43 11.70
CA GLY A 587 -23.87 2.40 11.38
C GLY A 587 -24.35 2.59 9.94
N VAL A 588 -25.61 2.27 9.66
CA VAL A 588 -26.22 2.52 8.34
C VAL A 588 -27.49 3.36 8.42
N THR A 589 -27.81 4.04 7.32
CA THR A 589 -29.05 4.78 7.10
C THR A 589 -30.24 3.85 6.76
N GLY A 590 -31.44 4.41 6.64
CA GLY A 590 -32.61 3.70 6.13
C GLY A 590 -33.56 3.12 7.18
N THR A 591 -34.16 1.97 6.88
CA THR A 591 -35.26 1.34 7.67
C THR A 591 -34.86 0.90 9.08
N GLY A 592 -33.56 0.74 9.37
CA GLY A 592 -33.07 0.19 10.63
C GLY A 592 -33.38 1.07 11.85
N GLY A 593 -33.37 2.40 11.72
CA GLY A 593 -33.53 3.34 12.85
C GLY A 593 -32.39 3.27 13.89
N TRP A 594 -32.15 4.35 14.62
CA TRP A 594 -31.08 4.45 15.62
C TRP A 594 -31.67 4.90 16.95
N TYR A 595 -31.96 3.94 17.86
CA TYR A 595 -32.39 4.23 19.22
C TYR A 595 -31.17 4.37 20.12
N VAL A 596 -30.93 5.56 20.68
CA VAL A 596 -29.84 5.81 21.63
C VAL A 596 -30.40 5.87 23.04
N HIS A 597 -29.95 4.94 23.87
CA HIS A 597 -30.21 4.89 25.31
C HIS A 597 -28.98 5.36 26.08
N PHE A 598 -29.19 6.11 27.17
CA PHE A 598 -28.11 6.51 28.10
C PHE A 598 -28.33 5.89 29.47
N ASN A 599 -27.29 5.22 30.00
CA ASN A 599 -27.34 4.45 31.25
C ASN A 599 -27.70 5.30 32.47
N ASN A 600 -27.35 6.58 32.47
CA ASN A 600 -27.50 7.50 33.59
C ASN A 600 -28.86 8.25 33.61
N GLY A 601 -29.77 7.93 32.69
CA GLY A 601 -31.06 8.64 32.52
C GLY A 601 -31.03 9.61 31.34
N VAL A 602 -31.60 10.81 31.47
CA VAL A 602 -31.70 11.79 30.37
C VAL A 602 -30.98 13.09 30.65
N THR A 603 -30.30 13.62 29.64
CA THR A 603 -29.72 14.97 29.68
C THR A 603 -30.75 16.03 29.26
N PRO A 604 -30.79 17.22 29.90
CA PRO A 604 -31.60 18.34 29.42
C PRO A 604 -31.06 18.97 28.13
N TYR A 605 -29.82 18.69 27.73
CA TYR A 605 -29.25 19.20 26.49
C TYR A 605 -28.21 18.25 25.88
N PHE A 606 -28.31 18.00 24.58
CA PHE A 606 -27.27 17.36 23.78
C PHE A 606 -27.29 17.87 22.34
N ARG A 607 -26.17 17.68 21.65
CA ARG A 607 -25.98 18.04 20.24
C ARG A 607 -25.64 16.80 19.42
N ILE A 608 -26.35 16.57 18.33
CA ILE A 608 -26.03 15.52 17.35
C ILE A 608 -25.32 16.18 16.17
N PHE A 609 -24.04 15.90 15.94
CA PHE A 609 -23.34 16.27 14.70
C PHE A 609 -23.54 15.21 13.62
N LEU A 610 -23.80 15.66 12.38
CA LEU A 610 -23.94 14.79 11.21
C LEU A 610 -22.60 14.72 10.47
N THR A 611 -21.65 14.01 11.05
CA THR A 611 -20.27 13.91 10.54
C THR A 611 -20.19 13.14 9.21
N GLN A 612 -21.13 12.23 8.95
CA GLN A 612 -21.37 11.69 7.61
C GLN A 612 -22.79 11.12 7.49
N ILE A 613 -23.68 11.75 6.71
CA ILE A 613 -24.90 11.13 6.17
C ILE A 613 -24.90 11.38 4.66
N PRO A 614 -24.81 10.36 3.80
CA PRO A 614 -24.87 10.54 2.34
C PRO A 614 -26.16 11.24 1.90
N VAL A 615 -26.04 12.27 1.07
CA VAL A 615 -27.11 13.25 0.78
C VAL A 615 -28.41 12.57 0.33
N GLY A 616 -29.52 13.03 0.91
CA GLY A 616 -30.86 12.49 0.66
C GLY A 616 -31.12 11.08 1.23
N THR A 617 -30.18 10.48 1.96
CA THR A 617 -30.49 9.36 2.87
C THR A 617 -30.86 9.93 4.25
N SER A 618 -31.36 9.10 5.17
CA SER A 618 -31.74 9.57 6.50
C SER A 618 -31.52 8.53 7.60
N ILE A 619 -31.34 9.03 8.81
CA ILE A 619 -31.40 8.25 10.06
C ILE A 619 -32.67 8.69 10.80
N MET A 620 -33.57 7.76 11.11
CA MET A 620 -34.57 8.02 12.15
C MET A 620 -33.91 7.82 13.51
N PHE A 621 -33.56 8.91 14.16
CA PHE A 621 -33.02 8.90 15.50
C PHE A 621 -34.16 8.85 16.51
N ALA A 622 -33.99 8.05 17.57
CA ALA A 622 -34.88 8.10 18.73
C ALA A 622 -34.13 8.02 20.06
N THR A 623 -34.67 8.65 21.09
CA THR A 623 -34.21 8.49 22.47
C THR A 623 -35.37 8.67 23.46
N ARG A 624 -35.25 8.11 24.66
CA ARG A 624 -36.31 8.08 25.68
C ARG A 624 -36.32 9.36 26.51
N TYR A 625 -37.50 9.83 26.92
CA TYR A 625 -37.71 10.95 27.84
C TYR A 625 -38.98 10.73 28.68
N PRO A 626 -39.13 11.34 29.87
CA PRO A 626 -40.32 11.16 30.70
C PRO A 626 -41.57 11.82 30.10
N PRO A 627 -42.78 11.30 30.36
CA PRO A 627 -44.03 11.93 29.93
C PRO A 627 -44.14 13.38 30.41
N GLY A 628 -44.64 14.26 29.54
CA GLY A 628 -44.74 15.70 29.81
C GLY A 628 -43.51 16.53 29.40
N THR A 629 -42.40 15.90 29.00
CA THR A 629 -41.21 16.60 28.48
C THR A 629 -41.58 17.47 27.27
N GLN A 630 -41.06 18.70 27.24
CA GLN A 630 -41.15 19.61 26.10
C GLN A 630 -39.78 19.74 25.44
N PHE A 631 -39.75 19.99 24.12
CA PHE A 631 -38.50 20.07 23.35
C PHE A 631 -38.42 21.35 22.53
N SER A 632 -37.23 21.95 22.54
CA SER A 632 -36.81 22.92 21.53
C SER A 632 -35.64 22.29 20.78
N ILE A 633 -35.80 22.08 19.47
CA ILE A 633 -34.79 21.41 18.64
C ILE A 633 -34.45 22.31 17.47
N ARG A 634 -33.16 22.56 17.26
CA ARG A 634 -32.67 23.48 16.23
C ARG A 634 -31.57 22.83 15.40
N ARG A 635 -31.79 22.75 14.07
CA ARG A 635 -30.75 22.41 13.10
C ARG A 635 -29.88 23.64 12.88
N ASN A 636 -28.57 23.47 13.04
CA ASN A 636 -27.56 24.52 12.92
C ASN A 636 -26.45 24.11 11.95
N PHE A 637 -26.18 24.99 10.98
CA PHE A 637 -25.03 24.99 10.11
C PHE A 637 -24.06 26.08 10.56
N VAL A 638 -22.80 25.73 10.81
CA VAL A 638 -21.79 26.68 11.31
C VAL A 638 -21.50 27.79 10.28
N TRP A 639 -21.39 27.42 9.00
CA TRP A 639 -21.00 28.33 7.92
C TRP A 639 -22.16 28.78 7.02
N TYR A 640 -23.26 28.02 6.96
CA TYR A 640 -24.38 28.26 6.06
C TYR A 640 -25.67 28.55 6.81
N ASN A 641 -25.67 29.67 7.54
CA ASN A 641 -26.76 30.07 8.44
C ASN A 641 -28.16 30.14 7.78
N GLN A 642 -28.24 30.27 6.45
CA GLN A 642 -29.50 30.22 5.69
C GLN A 642 -30.21 28.85 5.73
N TYR A 643 -29.50 27.78 6.08
CA TYR A 643 -30.08 26.42 6.25
C TYR A 643 -30.40 26.09 7.72
N ASN A 644 -30.14 27.02 8.65
CA ASN A 644 -30.57 26.90 10.04
C ASN A 644 -32.09 26.83 10.13
N SER A 645 -32.62 25.94 10.96
CA SER A 645 -34.07 25.71 11.05
C SER A 645 -34.45 25.28 12.45
N GLN A 646 -35.50 25.91 13.00
CA GLN A 646 -36.14 25.45 14.24
C GLN A 646 -37.11 24.34 13.88
N LEU A 647 -36.88 23.12 14.38
CA LEU A 647 -37.75 22.00 14.05
C LEU A 647 -39.14 22.21 14.69
N THR A 648 -40.17 21.86 13.94
CA THR A 648 -41.57 21.95 14.38
C THR A 648 -42.06 20.58 14.89
N GLN A 649 -42.87 20.57 15.95
CA GLN A 649 -43.45 19.35 16.46
C GLN A 649 -44.57 18.86 15.52
N ALA A 650 -44.41 17.67 14.96
CA ALA A 650 -45.42 16.98 14.17
C ALA A 650 -46.54 16.40 15.04
N SER A 651 -47.71 16.12 14.45
CA SER A 651 -48.82 15.44 15.13
C SER A 651 -48.74 13.91 15.07
N SER A 652 -47.84 13.34 14.25
CA SER A 652 -47.55 11.90 14.23
C SER A 652 -46.12 11.59 13.78
N LEU A 653 -45.66 10.37 14.07
CA LEU A 653 -44.39 9.85 13.54
C LEU A 653 -44.39 9.76 12.00
N ASP A 654 -45.54 9.50 11.38
CA ASP A 654 -45.66 9.41 9.91
C ASP A 654 -45.32 10.73 9.22
N GLN A 655 -45.69 11.87 9.80
CA GLN A 655 -45.30 13.19 9.28
C GLN A 655 -43.78 13.41 9.37
N VAL A 656 -43.13 12.97 10.45
CA VAL A 656 -41.67 13.01 10.59
C VAL A 656 -41.01 12.08 9.57
N MET A 657 -41.55 10.88 9.36
CA MET A 657 -41.07 9.94 8.34
C MET A 657 -41.23 10.49 6.92
N ALA A 658 -42.35 11.15 6.62
CA ALA A 658 -42.64 11.75 5.32
C ALA A 658 -41.87 13.05 5.04
N SER A 659 -41.35 13.73 6.08
CA SER A 659 -40.55 14.95 5.91
C SER A 659 -39.37 14.73 4.95
N THR A 660 -39.23 15.60 3.96
CA THR A 660 -38.10 15.56 3.00
C THR A 660 -36.95 16.47 3.41
N THR A 661 -37.11 17.30 4.45
CA THR A 661 -36.14 18.30 4.89
C THR A 661 -35.52 18.03 6.27
N GLY A 662 -36.08 17.09 7.05
CA GLY A 662 -35.61 16.80 8.41
C GLY A 662 -36.02 17.84 9.46
N GLU A 663 -37.01 18.69 9.13
CA GLU A 663 -37.42 19.85 9.95
C GLU A 663 -38.57 19.57 10.93
N LEU A 664 -38.93 18.29 11.09
CA LEU A 664 -39.97 17.84 12.00
C LEU A 664 -39.42 16.89 13.05
N PHE A 665 -39.96 16.99 14.26
CA PHE A 665 -39.76 16.01 15.34
C PHE A 665 -41.11 15.53 15.90
N PHE A 666 -41.14 14.38 16.56
CA PHE A 666 -42.34 13.86 17.22
C PHE A 666 -42.00 13.32 18.60
N PHE A 667 -42.91 13.46 19.56
CA PHE A 667 -42.78 12.88 20.89
C PHE A 667 -44.03 12.05 21.18
N ASP A 668 -43.89 10.73 21.34
CA ASP A 668 -45.01 9.80 21.58
C ASP A 668 -45.48 9.77 23.05
N GLY A 669 -44.95 10.65 23.89
CA GLY A 669 -45.14 10.66 25.34
C GLY A 669 -44.06 9.88 26.11
N ARG A 670 -43.17 9.15 25.43
CA ARG A 670 -42.09 8.33 26.02
C ARG A 670 -40.76 8.46 25.26
N ARG A 671 -40.81 8.71 23.95
CA ARG A 671 -39.66 8.73 23.03
C ARG A 671 -39.74 9.94 22.11
N LEU A 672 -38.63 10.66 22.01
CA LEU A 672 -38.40 11.68 21.01
C LEU A 672 -37.90 11.02 19.73
N TYR A 673 -38.49 11.37 18.58
CA TYR A 673 -38.08 10.94 17.25
C TYR A 673 -37.68 12.15 16.40
N ILE A 674 -36.55 12.05 15.70
CA ILE A 674 -36.03 13.08 14.80
C ILE A 674 -35.57 12.40 13.50
N LYS A 675 -36.02 12.87 12.35
CA LYS A 675 -35.49 12.43 11.06
C LYS A 675 -34.25 13.24 10.70
N LEU A 676 -33.07 12.69 10.97
CA LEU A 676 -31.79 13.32 10.64
C LEU A 676 -31.49 13.16 9.15
N THR A 677 -31.41 14.28 8.44
CA THR A 677 -31.01 14.38 7.03
C THR A 677 -29.89 15.40 6.87
N ASP A 678 -28.94 15.09 6.00
CA ASP A 678 -28.05 16.09 5.42
C ASP A 678 -28.64 16.56 4.07
N PRO A 679 -29.02 17.85 3.93
CA PRO A 679 -29.51 18.41 2.67
C PRO A 679 -28.38 18.72 1.67
N GLY A 680 -27.11 18.61 2.10
CA GLY A 680 -25.91 19.04 1.40
C GLY A 680 -25.59 20.52 1.60
N ASP A 681 -24.30 20.85 1.51
CA ASP A 681 -23.72 22.16 1.22
C ASP A 681 -22.24 21.97 0.83
N ALA A 682 -21.49 23.07 0.63
CA ALA A 682 -20.09 23.01 0.20
C ALA A 682 -19.06 22.80 1.34
N SER A 683 -19.48 22.53 2.58
CA SER A 683 -18.62 22.11 3.70
C SER A 683 -18.68 20.60 3.99
N VAL A 684 -19.23 19.83 3.03
CA VAL A 684 -19.03 18.38 2.92
C VAL A 684 -17.87 18.13 1.94
N ASP A 685 -16.96 17.23 2.27
CA ASP A 685 -15.90 16.81 1.36
C ASP A 685 -16.51 16.27 0.05
N PRO A 686 -15.84 16.44 -1.11
CA PRO A 686 -16.32 15.83 -2.35
C PRO A 686 -16.32 14.30 -2.23
N THR A 687 -17.38 13.65 -2.72
CA THR A 687 -17.43 12.18 -2.87
C THR A 687 -16.34 11.72 -3.83
N PHE A 688 -15.31 11.06 -3.33
CA PHE A 688 -14.27 10.47 -4.18
C PHE A 688 -14.85 9.30 -4.98
N SER A 689 -14.60 9.28 -6.29
CA SER A 689 -15.06 8.23 -7.19
C SER A 689 -13.97 7.86 -8.19
N ALA A 690 -13.67 6.57 -8.30
CA ALA A 690 -12.63 6.04 -9.19
C ALA A 690 -13.02 4.65 -9.69
N ASP A 691 -12.85 4.42 -11.01
CA ASP A 691 -13.16 3.16 -11.71
C ASP A 691 -14.49 2.52 -11.25
N GLY A 692 -15.59 3.27 -11.40
CA GLY A 692 -16.95 2.81 -11.12
C GLY A 692 -17.32 2.64 -9.64
N ALA A 693 -16.40 2.89 -8.69
CA ALA A 693 -16.62 2.79 -7.25
C ALA A 693 -16.45 4.14 -6.54
N SER A 694 -17.11 4.34 -5.39
CA SER A 694 -17.11 5.62 -4.66
C SER A 694 -16.96 5.46 -3.14
N VAL A 695 -16.44 6.52 -2.50
CA VAL A 695 -16.48 6.75 -1.05
C VAL A 695 -17.10 8.15 -0.82
N PRO A 696 -18.18 8.29 -0.03
CA PRO A 696 -18.79 9.59 0.24
C PRO A 696 -17.82 10.53 0.99
N GLY A 697 -18.06 11.84 0.89
CA GLY A 697 -17.38 12.81 1.74
C GLY A 697 -17.70 12.62 3.23
N ALA A 698 -16.85 13.18 4.09
CA ALA A 698 -17.21 13.49 5.47
C ALA A 698 -17.61 14.97 5.58
N ARG A 699 -18.06 15.39 6.76
CA ARG A 699 -18.41 16.78 7.07
C ARG A 699 -17.68 17.20 8.34
N TYR A 700 -16.97 18.32 8.29
CA TYR A 700 -16.13 18.79 9.40
C TYR A 700 -16.95 19.54 10.47
N PHE A 701 -17.72 18.78 11.25
CA PHE A 701 -18.58 19.25 12.35
C PHE A 701 -19.56 20.40 12.03
N SER A 702 -19.77 20.72 10.74
CA SER A 702 -20.45 21.94 10.33
C SER A 702 -21.99 21.86 10.39
N LEU A 703 -22.59 20.67 10.49
CA LEU A 703 -24.03 20.45 10.64
C LEU A 703 -24.33 19.72 11.95
N SER A 704 -25.24 20.29 12.73
CA SER A 704 -25.71 19.70 13.98
C SER A 704 -27.20 19.92 14.25
N TYR A 705 -27.78 19.08 15.10
CA TYR A 705 -29.10 19.25 15.70
C TYR A 705 -28.91 19.45 17.21
N ASP A 706 -29.20 20.64 17.69
CA ASP A 706 -29.25 21.00 19.11
C ASP A 706 -30.59 20.55 19.69
N VAL A 707 -30.58 19.66 20.68
CA VAL A 707 -31.78 19.13 21.35
C VAL A 707 -31.79 19.63 22.79
N THR A 708 -32.71 20.55 23.11
CA THR A 708 -32.97 21.06 24.47
C THR A 708 -34.30 20.50 24.97
N ALA A 709 -34.28 19.86 26.14
CA ALA A 709 -35.44 19.27 26.79
C ALA A 709 -35.78 20.00 28.11
N THR A 710 -37.06 20.32 28.31
CA THR A 710 -37.59 21.00 29.50
C THR A 710 -38.78 20.23 30.08
N ASN A 711 -39.24 20.63 31.28
CA ASN A 711 -40.28 19.94 32.05
C ASN A 711 -39.93 18.47 32.43
N LEU A 712 -38.67 18.23 32.80
CA LEU A 712 -38.16 16.91 33.22
C LEU A 712 -38.56 16.54 34.67
N ASN A 713 -39.86 16.63 34.98
CA ASN A 713 -40.49 16.21 36.24
C ASN A 713 -39.68 16.54 37.51
N ASN A 714 -39.37 17.83 37.71
CA ASN A 714 -38.62 18.38 38.85
C ASN A 714 -37.22 17.79 39.09
N CYS A 715 -36.52 17.35 38.04
CA CYS A 715 -35.07 17.11 38.10
C CYS A 715 -34.31 18.43 38.38
N PRO A 716 -33.59 18.57 39.51
CA PRO A 716 -32.58 19.61 39.65
C PRO A 716 -31.33 19.19 38.86
N PHE A 717 -30.84 20.05 37.97
CA PHE A 717 -29.53 19.84 37.33
C PHE A 717 -28.45 19.93 38.42
N VAL A 718 -27.91 18.78 38.84
CA VAL A 718 -26.87 18.72 39.87
C VAL A 718 -25.59 19.30 39.29
N GLN A 719 -24.86 20.10 40.06
CA GLN A 719 -23.59 20.66 39.60
C GLN A 719 -22.56 19.52 39.40
N GLY A 720 -22.27 19.18 38.14
CA GLY A 720 -21.48 18.01 37.75
C GLY A 720 -22.30 16.79 37.29
N GLY A 721 -23.64 16.86 37.31
CA GLY A 721 -24.52 15.80 36.82
C GLY A 721 -25.24 16.21 35.53
N GLN A 722 -24.69 15.86 34.36
CA GLN A 722 -25.36 16.11 33.07
C GLN A 722 -26.63 15.27 32.84
N PHE A 723 -27.03 14.38 33.76
CA PHE A 723 -28.19 13.50 33.58
C PHE A 723 -29.16 13.57 34.76
N CYS A 724 -30.45 13.64 34.43
CA CYS A 724 -31.59 13.39 35.29
C CYS A 724 -31.86 11.88 35.35
N PRO A 725 -31.84 11.24 36.54
CA PRO A 725 -32.16 9.83 36.66
C PRO A 725 -33.54 9.47 36.08
N MET A 726 -33.62 8.32 35.39
CA MET A 726 -34.87 7.74 34.94
C MET A 726 -35.04 6.32 35.49
N GLN A 727 -36.26 5.80 35.42
CA GLN A 727 -36.49 4.36 35.54
C GLN A 727 -35.68 3.61 34.49
N ALA A 728 -35.07 2.48 34.87
CA ALA A 728 -34.27 1.62 34.01
C ALA A 728 -34.96 1.29 32.66
N ASP A 729 -34.17 0.95 31.63
CA ASP A 729 -34.73 0.59 30.33
C ASP A 729 -35.32 -0.82 30.37
N PRO A 730 -36.64 -0.99 30.15
CA PRO A 730 -37.17 -2.30 29.84
C PRO A 730 -36.68 -2.70 28.44
N SER A 731 -36.38 -3.97 28.22
CA SER A 731 -35.84 -4.50 26.94
C SER A 731 -36.79 -4.38 25.73
N ASN A 732 -37.98 -3.81 25.93
CA ASN A 732 -38.96 -3.44 24.92
C ASN A 732 -39.04 -1.92 24.64
N ASP A 733 -38.14 -1.09 25.20
CA ASP A 733 -38.18 0.36 24.93
C ASP A 733 -37.57 0.78 23.58
N ILE A 734 -36.89 -0.15 22.89
CA ILE A 734 -36.50 0.02 21.49
C ILE A 734 -37.78 0.26 20.65
N PRO A 735 -37.84 1.26 19.76
CA PRO A 735 -39.01 1.53 18.91
C PRO A 735 -39.36 0.36 17.98
N PRO A 736 -40.61 0.25 17.50
CA PRO A 736 -40.98 -0.71 16.45
C PRO A 736 -40.26 -0.40 15.13
N SER A 737 -40.07 -1.44 14.31
CA SER A 737 -39.46 -1.33 12.98
C SER A 737 -40.16 -0.29 12.11
N LEU A 738 -39.38 0.49 11.37
CA LEU A 738 -39.93 1.41 10.37
C LEU A 738 -40.64 0.63 9.24
N PRO A 739 -41.65 1.21 8.57
CA PRO A 739 -42.29 0.58 7.42
C PRO A 739 -41.27 0.14 6.36
N ALA A 740 -41.49 -0.99 5.70
CA ALA A 740 -40.54 -1.54 4.72
C ALA A 740 -40.29 -0.64 3.50
N ASN A 741 -41.21 0.30 3.22
CA ASN A 741 -41.08 1.34 2.20
C ASN A 741 -40.41 2.64 2.72
N TYR A 742 -40.06 2.74 4.00
CA TYR A 742 -39.43 3.93 4.57
C TYR A 742 -38.03 4.12 3.98
N ASN A 743 -37.85 5.22 3.25
CA ASN A 743 -36.57 5.64 2.70
C ASN A 743 -35.92 4.58 1.75
N SER A 744 -36.68 3.61 1.23
CA SER A 744 -36.16 2.48 0.44
C SER A 744 -36.28 2.71 -1.07
N TRP A 745 -35.17 2.66 -1.81
CA TRP A 745 -35.14 2.72 -3.27
C TRP A 745 -33.99 1.90 -3.85
N ALA A 746 -34.23 1.09 -4.87
CA ALA A 746 -33.13 0.40 -5.54
C ALA A 746 -32.39 1.35 -6.50
N GLU A 747 -31.06 1.38 -6.46
CA GLU A 747 -30.32 1.30 -7.72
C GLU A 747 -30.28 -0.20 -8.07
N PRO A 748 -30.99 -0.64 -9.12
CA PRO A 748 -31.04 -2.05 -9.47
C PRO A 748 -29.74 -2.43 -10.19
N TYR A 749 -29.07 -3.46 -9.69
CA TYR A 749 -27.98 -4.13 -10.39
C TYR A 749 -28.49 -5.51 -10.79
N CYS A 750 -28.23 -5.94 -12.02
CA CYS A 750 -28.75 -7.21 -12.51
C CYS A 750 -28.05 -8.39 -11.83
N ALA A 751 -28.81 -9.19 -11.07
CA ALA A 751 -28.30 -10.35 -10.35
C ALA A 751 -29.32 -11.49 -10.30
N ASP A 752 -28.81 -12.72 -10.14
CA ASP A 752 -29.64 -13.88 -9.82
C ASP A 752 -29.93 -13.93 -8.32
N VAL A 753 -31.11 -13.42 -7.96
CA VAL A 753 -31.70 -13.67 -6.64
C VAL A 753 -32.72 -14.80 -6.78
N PRO A 754 -32.57 -15.93 -6.06
CA PRO A 754 -33.55 -17.01 -6.07
C PRO A 754 -34.83 -16.60 -5.33
N PRO A 755 -36.00 -17.16 -5.70
CA PRO A 755 -37.25 -16.94 -4.99
C PRO A 755 -37.21 -17.57 -3.58
N PRO A 756 -38.00 -17.06 -2.62
CA PRO A 756 -38.04 -17.58 -1.24
C PRO A 756 -38.33 -19.09 -1.19
N GLY A 757 -37.32 -19.85 -0.78
CA GLY A 757 -37.37 -21.31 -0.75
C GLY A 757 -35.96 -21.91 -0.91
N THR A 758 -35.86 -23.24 -0.89
CA THR A 758 -34.58 -23.97 -1.00
C THR A 758 -34.11 -24.19 -2.45
N SER A 759 -34.70 -23.48 -3.42
CA SER A 759 -34.52 -23.76 -4.86
C SER A 759 -33.68 -22.70 -5.56
N THR A 760 -32.63 -23.12 -6.28
CA THR A 760 -31.69 -22.22 -6.97
C THR A 760 -32.25 -21.69 -8.29
N CYS A 761 -31.67 -20.61 -8.82
CA CYS A 761 -32.10 -20.08 -10.12
C CYS A 761 -31.92 -21.06 -11.28
N ALA A 762 -30.88 -21.89 -11.27
CA ALA A 762 -30.72 -22.98 -12.24
C ALA A 762 -31.88 -24.01 -12.19
N GLN A 763 -32.40 -24.31 -10.99
CA GLN A 763 -33.59 -25.15 -10.84
C GLN A 763 -34.84 -24.44 -11.36
N GLN A 764 -35.03 -23.15 -11.04
CA GLN A 764 -36.18 -22.38 -11.52
C GLN A 764 -36.21 -22.21 -13.06
N VAL A 765 -35.05 -22.08 -13.71
CA VAL A 765 -34.94 -22.11 -15.18
C VAL A 765 -35.31 -23.48 -15.73
N THR A 766 -34.78 -24.56 -15.18
CA THR A 766 -35.07 -25.93 -15.69
C THR A 766 -36.52 -26.36 -15.43
N TRP A 767 -37.23 -25.73 -14.48
CA TRP A 767 -38.68 -25.86 -14.27
C TRP A 767 -39.53 -24.93 -15.15
N GLY A 768 -38.91 -24.10 -16.00
CA GLY A 768 -39.62 -23.20 -16.93
C GLY A 768 -40.26 -21.97 -16.27
N ASN A 769 -39.91 -21.65 -15.02
CA ASN A 769 -40.62 -20.63 -14.24
C ASN A 769 -40.31 -19.18 -14.64
N CYS A 770 -39.40 -18.95 -15.61
CA CYS A 770 -38.91 -17.62 -15.97
C CYS A 770 -39.96 -16.57 -16.35
N ASN A 771 -41.14 -16.99 -16.82
CA ASN A 771 -42.25 -16.11 -17.22
C ASN A 771 -43.45 -16.14 -16.26
N GLN A 772 -43.31 -16.78 -15.09
CA GLN A 772 -44.39 -16.85 -14.10
C GLN A 772 -44.58 -15.50 -13.40
N ALA A 773 -45.84 -15.13 -13.14
CA ALA A 773 -46.16 -13.85 -12.49
C ALA A 773 -45.49 -13.68 -11.12
N TRP A 774 -45.36 -14.75 -10.32
CA TRP A 774 -44.68 -14.73 -9.02
C TRP A 774 -43.14 -14.65 -9.13
N MET A 775 -42.56 -14.96 -10.30
CA MET A 775 -41.14 -14.72 -10.59
C MET A 775 -40.88 -13.28 -11.02
N THR A 776 -41.78 -12.65 -11.79
CA THR A 776 -41.58 -11.31 -12.37
C THR A 776 -42.16 -10.17 -11.54
N GLN A 777 -43.25 -10.40 -10.78
CA GLN A 777 -43.91 -9.43 -9.92
C GLN A 777 -43.54 -9.71 -8.47
N THR A 778 -42.71 -8.85 -7.86
CA THR A 778 -42.19 -9.05 -6.51
C THR A 778 -42.46 -7.86 -5.60
N GLY A 779 -42.50 -8.10 -4.28
CA GLY A 779 -42.52 -7.03 -3.28
C GLY A 779 -41.16 -6.34 -3.06
N ASN A 780 -40.09 -6.79 -3.72
CA ASN A 780 -38.75 -6.23 -3.57
C ASN A 780 -38.48 -5.21 -4.69
N PRO A 781 -38.24 -3.92 -4.37
CA PRO A 781 -38.07 -2.88 -5.39
C PRO A 781 -36.83 -3.05 -6.27
N HIS A 782 -35.80 -3.76 -5.81
CA HIS A 782 -34.62 -4.12 -6.60
C HIS A 782 -34.92 -5.24 -7.61
N LEU A 783 -35.70 -6.25 -7.21
CA LEU A 783 -36.03 -7.35 -8.12
C LEU A 783 -37.01 -6.91 -9.21
N THR A 784 -38.07 -6.20 -8.84
CA THR A 784 -39.10 -5.73 -9.77
C THR A 784 -38.54 -4.81 -10.87
N SER A 785 -37.40 -4.17 -10.62
CA SER A 785 -36.71 -3.29 -11.58
C SER A 785 -35.61 -3.97 -12.41
N ILE A 786 -35.20 -5.20 -12.08
CA ILE A 786 -34.41 -6.09 -12.96
C ILE A 786 -35.27 -7.17 -13.65
N GLY A 787 -36.60 -7.06 -13.55
CA GLY A 787 -37.55 -8.01 -14.15
C GLY A 787 -37.84 -9.26 -13.31
N GLY A 788 -37.44 -9.28 -12.03
CA GLY A 788 -37.86 -10.26 -11.03
C GLY A 788 -36.77 -11.24 -10.57
N TYR A 789 -37.18 -12.30 -9.86
CA TYR A 789 -36.30 -13.38 -9.42
C TYR A 789 -35.59 -14.06 -10.60
N CYS A 790 -34.33 -14.42 -10.40
CA CYS A 790 -33.48 -15.09 -11.37
C CYS A 790 -33.31 -14.34 -12.70
N ALA A 791 -33.10 -13.01 -12.65
CA ALA A 791 -33.07 -12.15 -13.83
C ALA A 791 -31.95 -12.49 -14.83
N VAL A 792 -30.76 -12.88 -14.36
CA VAL A 792 -29.63 -13.25 -15.23
C VAL A 792 -29.88 -14.64 -15.84
N SER A 793 -30.20 -15.61 -15.00
CA SER A 793 -30.52 -17.00 -15.38
C SER A 793 -31.69 -17.10 -16.36
N CYS A 794 -32.67 -16.19 -16.25
CA CYS A 794 -33.80 -16.06 -17.18
C CYS A 794 -33.54 -15.10 -18.35
N GLY A 795 -32.31 -14.60 -18.53
CA GLY A 795 -31.91 -13.78 -19.68
C GLY A 795 -32.54 -12.39 -19.77
N ARG A 796 -33.03 -11.82 -18.65
CA ARG A 796 -33.72 -10.53 -18.62
C ARG A 796 -32.76 -9.33 -18.58
N CYS A 797 -31.52 -9.53 -18.13
CA CYS A 797 -30.41 -8.56 -18.11
C CYS A 797 -29.06 -9.30 -17.94
N GLN A 798 -27.90 -8.64 -18.09
CA GLN A 798 -26.58 -9.28 -17.89
C GLN A 798 -26.03 -9.05 -16.47
N ALA A 799 -25.34 -10.06 -15.92
CA ALA A 799 -24.85 -10.02 -14.54
C ALA A 799 -23.97 -8.78 -14.24
N ASN A 800 -24.33 -8.08 -13.17
CA ASN A 800 -23.69 -6.86 -12.67
C ASN A 800 -23.94 -5.56 -13.47
N ASP A 801 -24.73 -5.58 -14.56
CA ASP A 801 -25.21 -4.35 -15.21
C ASP A 801 -25.98 -3.49 -14.20
N ARG A 802 -25.71 -2.17 -14.12
CA ARG A 802 -26.61 -1.24 -13.42
C ARG A 802 -27.76 -0.80 -14.32
N VAL A 803 -28.98 -0.97 -13.84
CA VAL A 803 -30.18 -0.37 -14.42
C VAL A 803 -30.24 1.08 -13.96
N CYS A 804 -30.09 2.03 -14.87
CA CYS A 804 -30.18 3.44 -14.52
C CYS A 804 -31.64 3.82 -14.21
N VAL A 805 -31.90 4.28 -12.99
CA VAL A 805 -33.21 4.77 -12.54
C VAL A 805 -33.09 6.16 -11.94
N ASP A 806 -34.13 6.97 -12.10
CA ASP A 806 -34.12 8.34 -11.57
C ASP A 806 -34.43 8.36 -10.07
N ARG A 807 -33.38 8.56 -9.25
CA ARG A 807 -33.53 8.87 -7.83
C ARG A 807 -34.28 10.21 -7.70
N PRO A 808 -35.47 10.24 -7.07
CA PRO A 808 -36.30 11.45 -7.01
C PRO A 808 -35.67 12.51 -6.10
N VAL A 809 -35.76 13.78 -6.52
CA VAL A 809 -35.24 14.93 -5.78
C VAL A 809 -36.20 15.30 -4.63
N PRO A 810 -35.69 15.59 -3.41
CA PRO A 810 -36.48 16.12 -2.29
C PRO A 810 -37.31 17.35 -2.69
N GLY A 811 -38.57 17.42 -2.26
CA GLY A 811 -39.53 18.43 -2.72
C GLY A 811 -39.07 19.89 -2.58
N GLY A 812 -38.35 20.19 -1.49
CA GLY A 812 -37.77 21.53 -1.25
C GLY A 812 -36.55 21.87 -2.12
N LEU A 813 -35.87 20.89 -2.72
CA LEU A 813 -34.77 21.10 -3.66
C LEU A 813 -35.25 21.07 -5.13
N SER A 814 -36.30 20.30 -5.44
CA SER A 814 -36.89 20.26 -6.78
C SER A 814 -37.85 21.40 -7.09
N GLY A 815 -38.35 22.10 -6.07
CA GLY A 815 -39.51 22.99 -6.21
C GLY A 815 -40.77 22.24 -6.68
N GLY A 816 -40.85 20.94 -6.41
CA GLY A 816 -41.92 20.04 -6.88
C GLY A 816 -41.73 19.46 -8.29
N ASN A 817 -40.64 19.80 -9.01
CA ASN A 817 -40.39 19.27 -10.35
C ASN A 817 -39.90 17.81 -10.35
N SER A 818 -40.31 17.03 -11.36
CA SER A 818 -39.79 15.69 -11.63
C SER A 818 -38.41 15.72 -12.30
N CYS A 819 -37.71 14.57 -12.35
CA CYS A 819 -36.36 14.50 -12.88
C CYS A 819 -36.22 14.86 -14.37
N SER A 820 -37.20 14.53 -15.20
CA SER A 820 -37.20 14.94 -16.62
C SER A 820 -37.42 16.44 -16.78
N GLN A 821 -38.28 17.05 -15.95
CA GLN A 821 -38.47 18.50 -15.92
C GLN A 821 -37.21 19.21 -15.41
N LEU A 822 -36.58 18.71 -14.35
CA LEU A 822 -35.33 19.26 -13.82
C LEU A 822 -34.18 19.16 -14.83
N ALA A 823 -34.10 18.08 -15.61
CA ALA A 823 -33.13 17.95 -16.68
C ALA A 823 -33.34 19.00 -17.78
N GLN A 824 -34.60 19.22 -18.19
CA GLN A 824 -34.99 20.27 -19.16
C GLN A 824 -34.71 21.69 -18.64
N LEU A 825 -34.79 21.90 -17.31
CA LEU A 825 -34.48 23.17 -16.63
C LEU A 825 -32.98 23.35 -16.32
N GLY A 826 -32.10 22.48 -16.82
CA GLY A 826 -30.64 22.55 -16.56
C GLY A 826 -30.21 22.14 -15.14
N GLY A 827 -31.15 21.62 -14.33
CA GLY A 827 -30.94 21.24 -12.93
C GLY A 827 -29.85 20.18 -12.72
N CYS A 828 -29.57 19.35 -13.71
CA CYS A 828 -28.52 18.32 -13.69
C CYS A 828 -27.14 18.83 -13.25
N TYR A 829 -26.84 20.10 -13.53
CA TYR A 829 -25.53 20.67 -13.21
C TYR A 829 -25.41 21.21 -11.78
N GLN A 830 -26.51 21.29 -11.02
CA GLN A 830 -26.56 21.78 -9.65
C GLN A 830 -25.71 20.92 -8.70
N TRP A 831 -24.99 21.56 -7.77
CA TRP A 831 -24.07 20.86 -6.87
C TRP A 831 -24.81 19.87 -5.96
N TRP A 832 -26.01 20.19 -5.48
CA TRP A 832 -26.82 19.31 -4.64
C TRP A 832 -27.41 18.13 -5.44
N MET A 833 -27.66 18.31 -6.74
CA MET A 833 -28.13 17.22 -7.62
C MET A 833 -27.02 16.19 -7.83
N LYS A 834 -25.79 16.66 -8.05
CA LYS A 834 -24.58 15.84 -8.15
C LYS A 834 -24.22 15.18 -6.81
N ALA A 835 -24.18 15.92 -5.71
CA ALA A 835 -23.83 15.39 -4.38
C ALA A 835 -24.85 14.33 -3.89
N GLY A 836 -26.12 14.44 -4.31
CA GLY A 836 -27.16 13.46 -4.03
C GLY A 836 -27.37 12.39 -5.11
N ASN A 837 -26.57 12.32 -6.19
CA ASN A 837 -26.84 11.43 -7.33
C ASN A 837 -28.31 11.43 -7.79
N PHE A 838 -28.99 12.57 -7.69
CA PHE A 838 -30.41 12.65 -8.06
C PHE A 838 -30.57 12.73 -9.58
N CYS A 839 -31.68 12.20 -10.10
CA CYS A 839 -32.01 12.25 -11.53
C CYS A 839 -30.93 11.66 -12.46
N GLY A 840 -30.14 10.69 -11.98
CA GLY A 840 -28.98 10.17 -12.71
C GLY A 840 -29.29 9.53 -14.08
N ASN A 841 -30.53 9.10 -14.33
CA ASN A 841 -30.96 8.57 -15.61
C ASN A 841 -31.43 9.68 -16.56
N SER A 842 -32.34 10.55 -16.13
CA SER A 842 -32.83 11.74 -16.86
C SER A 842 -31.71 12.73 -17.20
N CYS A 843 -30.65 12.79 -16.37
CA CYS A 843 -29.48 13.63 -16.61
C CYS A 843 -28.35 12.94 -17.40
N GLY A 844 -28.45 11.63 -17.69
CA GLY A 844 -27.35 10.88 -18.32
C GLY A 844 -26.10 10.72 -17.44
N ALA A 845 -26.24 10.89 -16.11
CA ALA A 845 -25.16 10.70 -15.14
C ALA A 845 -24.93 9.21 -14.79
N CYS A 846 -25.71 8.29 -15.35
CA CYS A 846 -25.59 6.86 -15.16
C CYS A 846 -25.46 6.15 -16.52
N ASN A 847 -24.59 5.15 -16.60
CA ASN A 847 -24.55 4.16 -17.66
C ASN A 847 -24.46 2.75 -17.04
N GLY A 848 -24.55 1.70 -17.86
CA GLY A 848 -24.56 0.30 -17.38
C GLY A 848 -23.35 -0.12 -16.53
N LEU A 849 -22.23 0.62 -16.59
CA LEU A 849 -21.00 0.37 -15.84
C LEU A 849 -20.91 1.19 -14.53
N GLY A 850 -21.81 2.14 -14.28
CA GLY A 850 -21.85 2.96 -13.08
C GLY A 850 -22.29 4.41 -13.30
N MET A 851 -22.19 5.24 -12.25
CA MET A 851 -22.37 6.68 -12.37
C MET A 851 -21.19 7.28 -13.17
N ALA A 852 -21.50 7.94 -14.28
CA ALA A 852 -20.55 8.71 -15.08
C ALA A 852 -20.51 10.16 -14.59
N PRO A 853 -19.34 10.82 -14.56
CA PRO A 853 -19.28 12.26 -14.31
C PRO A 853 -20.03 13.00 -15.42
N LEU A 854 -20.88 13.94 -15.04
CA LEU A 854 -21.64 14.79 -15.99
C LEU A 854 -20.68 15.70 -16.78
N VAL A 855 -20.26 15.23 -17.95
CA VAL A 855 -19.48 15.99 -18.93
C VAL A 855 -20.37 17.13 -19.48
N PRO A 856 -19.88 18.38 -19.53
CA PRO A 856 -20.65 19.49 -20.08
C PRO A 856 -20.80 19.35 -21.60
N ASN A 857 -21.95 18.85 -22.05
CA ASN A 857 -22.33 18.89 -23.47
C ASN A 857 -22.88 20.27 -23.84
N ALA A 858 -22.58 20.71 -25.07
CA ALA A 858 -22.98 22.02 -25.58
C ALA A 858 -24.50 22.15 -25.83
N ASN A 859 -24.97 23.40 -25.82
CA ASN A 859 -26.38 23.80 -25.98
C ASN A 859 -27.11 23.14 -27.17
N PRO A 860 -28.42 22.94 -27.00
CA PRO A 860 -29.42 23.68 -27.76
C PRO A 860 -30.04 24.83 -26.91
N GLY A 861 -30.58 25.86 -27.58
CA GLY A 861 -31.11 27.07 -26.90
C GLY A 861 -32.49 26.90 -26.21
N VAL A 862 -33.20 27.96 -25.81
CA VAL A 862 -33.21 29.33 -26.39
C VAL A 862 -33.69 30.39 -25.35
N HIS A 863 -33.10 31.60 -25.41
CA HIS A 863 -33.50 32.91 -24.85
C HIS A 863 -33.94 33.08 -23.37
N ALA A 864 -33.09 33.79 -22.61
CA ALA A 864 -33.49 34.88 -21.72
C ALA A 864 -32.43 36.01 -21.78
N LEU A 865 -32.82 37.28 -21.65
CA LEU A 865 -32.05 38.44 -22.14
C LEU A 865 -31.20 39.15 -21.07
N SER A 866 -29.92 39.42 -21.40
CA SER A 866 -29.07 40.58 -20.96
C SER A 866 -28.85 40.86 -19.44
N LEU A 867 -27.70 41.33 -18.95
CA LEU A 867 -26.73 42.30 -19.51
C LEU A 867 -25.25 41.83 -19.33
N GLY A 868 -24.30 42.62 -19.86
CA GLY A 868 -22.86 42.28 -19.97
C GLY A 868 -22.10 42.02 -18.66
N TRP A 869 -20.85 41.55 -18.69
CA TRP A 869 -19.76 42.01 -19.58
C TRP A 869 -19.14 40.96 -20.51
N GLN A 870 -18.35 41.43 -21.49
CA GLN A 870 -17.72 40.63 -22.54
C GLN A 870 -16.25 40.29 -22.22
N LEU A 871 -15.81 39.11 -22.67
CA LEU A 871 -14.42 38.81 -22.98
C LEU A 871 -14.37 38.34 -24.44
N GLU A 872 -13.62 39.04 -25.29
CA GLU A 872 -13.57 38.75 -26.72
C GLU A 872 -12.53 37.66 -27.03
N ALA A 873 -12.98 36.57 -27.64
CA ALA A 873 -12.11 35.55 -28.21
C ALA A 873 -11.95 35.77 -29.71
N PHE A 874 -10.73 36.06 -30.17
CA PHE A 874 -10.44 36.13 -31.60
C PHE A 874 -10.46 34.73 -32.24
N ALA A 875 -11.32 34.55 -33.25
CA ALA A 875 -11.39 33.34 -34.05
C ALA A 875 -10.82 33.57 -35.46
N VAL A 876 -10.15 32.55 -36.00
CA VAL A 876 -9.73 32.46 -37.41
C VAL A 876 -10.15 31.07 -37.93
N PRO A 877 -10.78 30.94 -39.11
CA PRO A 877 -11.62 29.77 -39.43
C PRO A 877 -10.89 28.64 -40.17
N ALA A 878 -11.59 27.51 -40.31
CA ALA A 878 -11.11 26.30 -40.99
C ALA A 878 -11.56 26.20 -42.47
N ALA A 879 -10.60 25.87 -43.33
CA ALA A 879 -10.74 25.41 -44.72
C ALA A 879 -9.40 24.70 -45.08
N GLU A 880 -9.28 23.66 -45.92
CA GLU A 880 -10.23 22.93 -46.78
C GLU A 880 -10.12 21.40 -46.58
N LEU A 881 -10.78 20.60 -47.42
CA LEU A 881 -10.91 19.13 -47.29
C LEU A 881 -10.29 18.37 -48.49
N ALA A 882 -9.13 17.72 -48.33
CA ALA A 882 -8.53 16.90 -49.41
C ALA A 882 -7.57 15.76 -48.94
N LEU A 883 -7.65 14.62 -49.66
CA LEU A 883 -6.70 13.50 -49.81
C LEU A 883 -6.19 12.68 -48.59
N PHE A 884 -6.81 11.50 -48.45
CA PHE A 884 -6.29 10.16 -48.05
C PHE A 884 -4.84 9.93 -47.52
N LEU A 885 -4.80 9.27 -46.35
CA LEU A 885 -4.01 8.08 -45.96
C LEU A 885 -2.79 7.64 -46.82
N VAL A 886 -1.61 7.47 -46.18
CA VAL A 886 -0.97 6.16 -45.85
C VAL A 886 0.41 6.32 -45.13
N ASN A 887 0.63 5.49 -44.10
CA ASN A 887 1.89 5.10 -43.42
C ASN A 887 3.21 5.90 -43.60
N SER A 888 3.85 6.17 -42.46
CA SER A 888 5.21 5.63 -42.22
C SER A 888 5.42 5.27 -40.73
N LYS A 889 6.22 4.22 -40.47
CA LYS A 889 6.69 3.84 -39.11
C LYS A 889 8.20 4.12 -39.01
N PRO A 890 8.71 4.64 -37.89
CA PRO A 890 10.14 4.55 -37.58
C PRO A 890 10.58 3.09 -37.46
N GLN A 891 11.83 2.78 -37.85
CA GLN A 891 12.34 1.41 -37.86
C GLN A 891 13.15 1.07 -36.61
N GLY A 892 12.95 -0.14 -36.08
CA GLY A 892 13.92 -0.86 -35.26
C GLY A 892 14.19 -2.23 -35.88
N ARG A 893 15.23 -2.35 -36.72
CA ARG A 893 15.65 -3.65 -37.28
C ARG A 893 16.69 -4.30 -36.37
N VAL A 894 16.27 -5.28 -35.58
CA VAL A 894 17.21 -6.30 -35.06
C VAL A 894 17.47 -7.31 -36.19
N TRP A 895 18.74 -7.63 -36.43
CA TRP A 895 19.14 -8.69 -37.34
C TRP A 895 19.11 -10.05 -36.64
N THR A 896 18.45 -11.03 -37.24
CA THR A 896 18.81 -12.44 -37.07
C THR A 896 18.93 -13.07 -38.46
N CYS A 897 20.13 -13.53 -38.80
CA CYS A 897 20.37 -14.25 -40.03
C CYS A 897 19.82 -15.68 -39.90
N ASN A 898 19.21 -16.20 -40.97
CA ASN A 898 19.02 -17.63 -41.15
C ASN A 898 19.61 -17.99 -42.54
N PRO A 899 20.65 -18.85 -42.63
CA PRO A 899 21.36 -19.10 -43.89
C PRO A 899 20.71 -20.21 -44.74
N LEU A 900 21.34 -20.50 -45.90
CA LEU A 900 21.08 -21.54 -46.92
C LEU A 900 20.47 -20.98 -48.23
N ALA A 901 20.98 -21.29 -49.43
CA ALA A 901 22.17 -22.07 -49.81
C ALA A 901 22.62 -21.76 -51.26
N ALA A 902 23.62 -22.51 -51.76
CA ALA A 902 24.18 -22.54 -53.13
C ALA A 902 25.12 -21.35 -53.49
N THR A 903 26.24 -21.52 -54.22
CA THR A 903 26.86 -22.74 -54.81
C THR A 903 28.37 -22.55 -55.06
N THR A 904 29.12 -23.68 -55.19
CA THR A 904 30.44 -23.84 -55.87
C THR A 904 31.69 -23.07 -55.37
N ALA A 905 32.93 -23.57 -55.44
CA ALA A 905 33.45 -24.94 -55.66
C ALA A 905 34.96 -25.07 -55.29
N SER A 906 35.40 -26.30 -54.96
CA SER A 906 36.82 -26.80 -54.93
C SER A 906 37.80 -26.21 -53.88
N SER A 907 38.84 -26.90 -53.35
CA SER A 907 39.16 -28.34 -53.11
C SER A 907 40.46 -28.41 -52.23
N SER A 908 41.06 -29.51 -51.75
CA SER A 908 40.81 -30.97 -51.79
C SER A 908 41.56 -31.69 -50.62
N ARG A 909 41.08 -32.89 -50.19
CA ARG A 909 41.81 -33.93 -49.37
C ARG A 909 42.08 -33.56 -47.89
N ARG A 910 42.17 -34.50 -46.91
CA ARG A 910 42.04 -35.98 -46.91
C ARG A 910 41.60 -36.47 -45.50
N GLY A 911 40.80 -37.54 -45.37
CA GLY A 911 40.57 -38.26 -44.09
C GLY A 911 39.18 -38.89 -43.91
N ALA A 912 39.10 -40.18 -43.56
CA ALA A 912 37.87 -40.94 -43.23
C ALA A 912 37.90 -41.37 -41.73
N SER A 913 36.86 -41.90 -41.08
CA SER A 913 35.67 -42.67 -41.53
C SER A 913 34.46 -42.57 -40.56
N ALA A 914 33.46 -43.47 -40.62
CA ALA A 914 32.28 -43.37 -41.49
C ALA A 914 31.30 -44.57 -41.31
N GLN A 915 30.27 -44.45 -40.45
CA GLN A 915 29.15 -45.42 -40.29
C GLN A 915 27.83 -44.69 -39.88
N PRO A 916 26.61 -45.26 -40.10
CA PRO A 916 25.48 -44.44 -40.56
C PRO A 916 24.09 -44.57 -39.86
N LEU A 917 23.33 -43.46 -39.93
CA LEU A 917 21.88 -43.29 -40.25
C LEU A 917 20.73 -44.09 -39.58
N GLY A 918 19.70 -43.33 -39.13
CA GLY A 918 18.26 -43.71 -39.21
C GLY A 918 17.43 -43.58 -37.91
N LEU A 919 16.15 -43.12 -37.86
CA LEU A 919 15.38 -42.13 -38.64
C LEU A 919 14.01 -41.84 -37.93
N CYS A 920 13.56 -40.57 -37.90
CA CYS A 920 12.15 -40.09 -37.79
C CYS A 920 11.24 -40.19 -36.51
N ARG A 921 10.90 -38.97 -35.99
CA ARG A 921 9.53 -38.42 -35.66
C ARG A 921 8.76 -38.80 -34.36
N GLY A 922 8.27 -37.76 -33.66
CA GLY A 922 7.21 -37.79 -32.61
C GLY A 922 6.95 -36.38 -31.98
N ARG A 923 5.79 -36.11 -31.32
CA ARG A 923 5.45 -34.80 -30.69
C ARG A 923 4.52 -34.91 -29.44
N SER A 924 4.85 -34.15 -28.38
CA SER A 924 3.96 -33.35 -27.47
C SER A 924 2.80 -33.98 -26.64
N ALA A 925 2.83 -33.86 -25.28
CA ALA A 925 1.87 -33.05 -24.44
C ALA A 925 1.65 -33.48 -22.94
N LYS A 926 2.19 -32.69 -21.97
CA LYS A 926 1.65 -32.24 -20.63
C LYS A 926 1.11 -33.25 -19.53
N PRO A 927 0.84 -32.84 -18.25
CA PRO A 927 1.36 -33.51 -17.02
C PRO A 927 0.27 -34.09 -16.06
N PRO A 928 0.57 -34.62 -14.82
CA PRO A 928 0.68 -33.78 -13.59
C PRO A 928 1.44 -34.35 -12.31
N VAL A 929 1.54 -33.52 -11.25
CA VAL A 929 1.82 -33.76 -9.78
C VAL A 929 3.15 -34.39 -9.28
N ALA A 930 3.69 -33.86 -8.16
CA ALA A 930 4.70 -34.48 -7.27
C ALA A 930 4.49 -34.05 -5.79
N CYS A 931 5.08 -34.75 -4.80
CA CYS A 931 4.86 -34.52 -3.35
C CYS A 931 6.07 -33.90 -2.61
N VAL A 932 5.82 -33.22 -1.47
CA VAL A 932 6.83 -32.58 -0.59
C VAL A 932 6.52 -32.86 0.90
N GLN A 933 7.54 -32.84 1.79
CA GLN A 933 7.40 -33.03 3.24
C GLN A 933 7.36 -31.70 4.03
N PRO A 934 6.56 -31.59 5.11
CA PRO A 934 6.69 -30.52 6.10
C PRO A 934 7.77 -30.82 7.16
N GLN A 935 8.43 -29.77 7.67
CA GLN A 935 9.24 -29.78 8.90
C GLN A 935 8.30 -29.85 10.12
N LEU A 936 8.64 -30.37 11.31
CA LEU A 936 9.90 -30.84 11.91
C LEU A 936 9.77 -32.33 12.30
N PRO A 937 10.85 -33.11 12.52
CA PRO A 937 12.19 -32.71 12.98
C PRO A 937 13.32 -33.06 11.99
N THR A 938 14.58 -33.03 12.45
CA THR A 938 15.77 -33.39 11.65
C THR A 938 15.70 -34.82 11.10
N VAL A 939 16.45 -35.08 10.03
CA VAL A 939 16.48 -36.38 9.31
C VAL A 939 16.77 -37.54 10.27
N GLU A 940 17.70 -37.35 11.22
CA GLU A 940 18.04 -38.36 12.25
C GLU A 940 16.84 -38.76 13.12
N MET A 941 15.94 -37.82 13.46
CA MET A 941 14.72 -38.16 14.20
C MET A 941 13.73 -38.96 13.35
N CYS A 942 13.63 -38.73 12.03
CA CYS A 942 12.78 -39.57 11.17
C CYS A 942 13.31 -41.01 11.05
N HIS A 943 14.61 -41.24 11.19
CA HIS A 943 15.17 -42.58 11.29
C HIS A 943 14.86 -43.22 12.66
N LEU A 944 15.09 -42.50 13.77
CA LEU A 944 14.77 -42.99 15.12
C LEU A 944 13.27 -43.33 15.30
N GLN A 945 12.35 -42.50 14.80
CA GLN A 945 10.91 -42.79 14.87
C GLN A 945 10.49 -44.01 14.03
N LYS A 946 11.27 -44.34 12.98
CA LYS A 946 11.08 -45.56 12.18
C LYS A 946 11.59 -46.80 12.90
N GLU A 947 12.75 -46.71 13.56
CA GLU A 947 13.28 -47.77 14.44
C GLU A 947 12.39 -48.02 15.66
N TRP A 948 11.72 -46.99 16.20
CA TRP A 948 10.70 -47.10 17.24
C TRP A 948 9.32 -47.54 16.71
N GLY A 949 9.22 -47.98 15.44
CA GLY A 949 8.03 -48.60 14.85
C GLY A 949 6.84 -47.67 14.60
N LYS A 950 7.01 -46.34 14.63
CA LYS A 950 5.86 -45.40 14.67
C LYS A 950 5.22 -45.03 13.32
N CYS A 951 5.73 -45.50 12.18
CA CYS A 951 5.16 -45.21 10.85
C CYS A 951 3.67 -45.64 10.68
N THR A 952 3.15 -46.54 11.52
CA THR A 952 1.74 -47.01 11.48
C THR A 952 0.77 -46.22 12.37
N GLN A 953 1.27 -45.31 13.21
CA GLN A 953 0.45 -44.48 14.09
C GLN A 953 -0.29 -43.40 13.27
N ALA A 954 -1.56 -43.12 13.61
CA ALA A 954 -2.40 -42.19 12.85
C ALA A 954 -1.75 -40.79 12.67
N PHE A 955 -1.11 -40.25 13.71
CA PHE A 955 -0.45 -38.94 13.64
C PHE A 955 0.77 -38.91 12.67
N MET A 956 1.40 -40.06 12.37
CA MET A 956 2.44 -40.16 11.34
C MET A 956 1.83 -40.36 9.95
N ARG A 957 0.88 -41.30 9.85
CA ARG A 957 0.24 -41.67 8.58
C ARG A 957 -0.54 -40.51 7.97
N ASP A 958 -1.34 -39.84 8.80
CA ASP A 958 -2.31 -38.83 8.38
C ASP A 958 -1.77 -37.39 8.63
N GLY A 959 -0.91 -37.19 9.65
CA GLY A 959 -0.28 -35.89 9.97
C GLY A 959 0.90 -35.48 9.08
N GLY A 960 1.48 -36.41 8.31
CA GLY A 960 2.34 -36.09 7.15
C GLY A 960 3.84 -35.92 7.39
N PHE A 961 4.33 -36.09 8.60
CA PHE A 961 5.76 -36.10 8.91
C PHE A 961 6.45 -37.37 8.37
N CYS A 962 7.76 -37.30 8.09
CA CYS A 962 8.57 -38.43 7.61
C CYS A 962 8.02 -39.21 6.38
N LYS A 963 7.10 -38.62 5.59
CA LYS A 963 6.42 -39.28 4.44
C LYS A 963 7.35 -39.98 3.45
N THR A 964 8.53 -39.44 3.15
CA THR A 964 9.53 -40.08 2.27
C THR A 964 10.20 -41.28 2.95
N THR A 965 10.46 -41.19 4.25
CA THR A 965 11.12 -42.23 5.07
C THR A 965 10.20 -43.41 5.40
N CYS A 966 8.88 -43.16 5.52
CA CYS A 966 7.84 -44.19 5.70
C CYS A 966 7.18 -44.65 4.36
N GLY A 967 7.47 -44.00 3.22
CA GLY A 967 7.15 -44.52 1.87
C GLY A 967 5.79 -44.12 1.26
N PHE A 968 5.32 -42.88 1.44
CA PHE A 968 3.94 -42.48 1.11
C PHE A 968 3.73 -41.62 -0.16
N CYS A 969 4.71 -41.45 -1.05
CA CYS A 969 4.54 -40.83 -2.38
C CYS A 969 5.58 -41.31 -3.41
N GLY A 970 5.25 -41.22 -4.70
CA GLY A 970 6.14 -41.54 -5.84
C GLY A 970 5.89 -40.65 -7.07
N SER A 971 6.75 -40.76 -8.09
CA SER A 971 6.80 -39.86 -9.27
C SER A 971 6.14 -40.43 -10.53
N ALA A 972 5.99 -39.57 -11.55
CA ALA A 972 5.48 -39.91 -12.88
C ALA A 972 6.44 -40.83 -13.68
N CYS A 973 6.04 -41.23 -14.89
CA CYS A 973 6.67 -42.33 -15.63
C CYS A 973 8.00 -41.98 -16.31
N ASP A 974 9.09 -42.04 -15.56
CA ASP A 974 10.46 -42.05 -16.10
C ASP A 974 10.89 -43.45 -16.58
N ASP A 975 11.76 -43.48 -17.60
CA ASP A 975 12.26 -44.70 -18.24
C ASP A 975 13.56 -45.22 -17.58
N ASN A 976 13.54 -45.30 -16.24
CA ASN A 976 14.72 -45.64 -15.45
C ASN A 976 15.19 -47.09 -15.70
N PRO A 977 16.51 -47.33 -15.86
CA PRO A 977 17.06 -48.67 -15.90
C PRO A 977 17.00 -49.33 -14.51
N PRO A 978 16.94 -50.67 -14.45
CA PRO A 978 17.00 -51.39 -13.18
C PRO A 978 18.39 -51.26 -12.54
N PRO A 979 18.50 -51.14 -11.21
CA PRO A 979 19.78 -51.33 -10.51
C PRO A 979 20.27 -52.78 -10.68
N GLY A 980 21.59 -52.96 -10.72
CA GLY A 980 22.20 -54.29 -10.85
C GLY A 980 21.85 -55.20 -9.69
N MET A 981 21.38 -56.42 -10.00
CA MET A 981 21.06 -57.44 -9.00
C MET A 981 22.23 -58.40 -8.82
N ASP A 982 22.91 -58.32 -7.67
CA ASP A 982 23.65 -59.46 -7.12
C ASP A 982 22.71 -60.32 -6.26
N THR A 983 22.89 -61.64 -6.32
CA THR A 983 21.98 -62.63 -5.70
C THR A 983 22.65 -63.37 -4.54
N GLY A 984 22.16 -63.22 -3.31
CA GLY A 984 22.75 -63.87 -2.12
C GLY A 984 21.77 -64.06 -0.96
N TRP A 985 21.53 -65.32 -0.59
CA TRP A 985 20.51 -65.78 0.35
C TRP A 985 20.85 -65.63 1.85
N MET A 986 19.78 -65.57 2.68
CA MET A 986 19.62 -66.14 4.03
C MET A 986 20.22 -65.50 5.32
N ASP A 987 19.28 -65.33 6.27
CA ASP A 987 19.30 -65.68 7.71
C ASP A 987 20.03 -64.89 8.82
N ALA A 988 19.26 -64.71 9.91
CA ALA A 988 19.59 -64.77 11.33
C ALA A 988 20.35 -63.62 12.08
N LEU A 989 19.59 -62.99 12.99
CA LEU A 989 19.92 -62.69 14.40
C LEU A 989 20.95 -61.60 14.81
N THR A 990 20.52 -60.82 15.82
CA THR A 990 21.29 -60.23 16.95
C THR A 990 22.36 -59.12 16.73
N SER A 991 21.97 -57.91 17.12
CA SER A 991 22.53 -57.14 18.26
C SER A 991 23.96 -56.51 18.25
N VAL A 992 24.06 -55.36 18.95
CA VAL A 992 25.27 -54.71 19.55
C VAL A 992 26.17 -53.82 18.66
N ARG A 993 25.90 -52.50 18.74
CA ARG A 993 26.81 -51.36 19.09
C ARG A 993 28.34 -51.35 18.77
N LEU A 994 28.80 -50.09 18.55
CA LEU A 994 30.00 -49.39 19.09
C LEU A 994 31.27 -49.11 18.20
N LEU A 995 31.78 -47.87 18.34
CA LEU A 995 33.15 -47.34 18.18
C LEU A 995 33.77 -46.98 16.79
N SER A 996 33.72 -45.67 16.49
CA SER A 996 34.87 -44.73 16.40
C SER A 996 35.90 -44.70 15.24
N PHE A 997 36.41 -43.47 15.04
CA PHE A 997 37.65 -43.01 14.36
C PHE A 997 37.66 -42.69 12.84
N VAL A 998 38.60 -41.78 12.52
CA VAL A 998 38.96 -41.08 11.25
C VAL A 998 40.41 -41.52 10.86
N PRO A 999 41.07 -41.15 9.73
CA PRO A 999 40.74 -40.20 8.63
C PRO A 999 41.14 -40.60 7.17
N LEU A 1000 40.94 -39.65 6.22
CA LEU A 1000 41.74 -39.34 5.00
C LEU A 1000 41.78 -40.25 3.73
N ARG A 1001 41.34 -39.63 2.61
CA ARG A 1001 41.65 -39.77 1.15
C ARG A 1001 42.77 -40.77 0.73
N TRP A 1002 42.68 -41.50 -0.40
CA TRP A 1002 42.51 -41.01 -1.78
C TRP A 1002 41.91 -42.06 -2.78
N LEU A 1003 41.55 -41.57 -3.97
CA LEU A 1003 41.01 -42.25 -5.17
C LEU A 1003 41.51 -43.68 -5.49
N LEU A 1004 40.55 -44.53 -5.89
CA LEU A 1004 40.61 -45.27 -7.17
C LEU A 1004 39.19 -45.59 -7.68
N SER A 1005 39.07 -46.01 -8.94
CA SER A 1005 37.80 -46.08 -9.69
C SER A 1005 37.09 -47.43 -9.63
N LEU A 1006 35.75 -47.40 -9.54
CA LEU A 1006 34.89 -48.30 -10.30
C LEU A 1006 33.75 -47.49 -10.94
N ASN A 1007 33.42 -47.81 -12.19
CA ASN A 1007 32.33 -47.17 -12.94
C ASN A 1007 31.08 -48.06 -12.92
N SER A 1008 29.94 -47.49 -13.34
CA SER A 1008 28.61 -48.09 -13.29
C SER A 1008 28.45 -49.41 -14.07
N GLY A 1009 27.51 -50.24 -13.58
CA GLY A 1009 27.16 -51.56 -14.15
C GLY A 1009 25.66 -51.76 -14.35
N GLY A 1010 24.92 -50.71 -14.72
CA GLY A 1010 23.48 -50.79 -15.03
C GLY A 1010 23.23 -50.90 -16.54
N TYR A 1011 22.54 -51.96 -16.99
CA TYR A 1011 22.17 -52.12 -18.40
C TYR A 1011 21.04 -51.17 -18.80
N SER A 1012 21.14 -50.56 -19.99
CA SER A 1012 20.12 -49.63 -20.47
C SER A 1012 18.81 -50.33 -20.84
N CYS A 1013 17.69 -49.59 -20.75
CA CYS A 1013 16.37 -50.11 -21.12
C CYS A 1013 16.29 -50.62 -22.56
N ALA A 1014 17.03 -50.01 -23.49
CA ALA A 1014 17.10 -50.47 -24.89
C ALA A 1014 17.76 -51.87 -25.00
N GLN A 1015 18.81 -52.13 -24.22
CA GLN A 1015 19.46 -53.45 -24.17
C GLN A 1015 18.54 -54.49 -23.52
N GLN A 1016 17.92 -54.15 -22.38
CA GLN A 1016 16.97 -55.03 -21.70
C GLN A 1016 15.77 -55.40 -22.59
N LYS A 1017 15.24 -54.45 -23.37
CA LYS A 1017 14.20 -54.73 -24.39
C LYS A 1017 14.70 -55.66 -25.50
N ALA A 1018 15.93 -55.46 -26.00
CA ALA A 1018 16.52 -56.34 -27.01
C ALA A 1018 16.74 -57.78 -26.50
N TRP A 1019 16.85 -57.97 -25.17
CA TRP A 1019 16.92 -59.28 -24.51
C TRP A 1019 15.54 -59.83 -24.07
N GLY A 1020 14.44 -59.18 -24.47
CA GLY A 1020 13.08 -59.63 -24.15
C GLY A 1020 12.63 -59.40 -22.70
N ALA A 1021 13.37 -58.61 -21.91
CA ALA A 1021 13.07 -58.41 -20.48
C ALA A 1021 11.74 -57.69 -20.21
N CYS A 1022 11.14 -57.03 -21.21
CA CYS A 1022 9.89 -56.28 -21.07
C CYS A 1022 8.68 -57.11 -20.56
N THR A 1023 8.70 -58.44 -20.70
CA THR A 1023 7.65 -59.33 -20.17
C THR A 1023 8.02 -59.99 -18.84
N GLN A 1024 9.22 -59.73 -18.30
CA GLN A 1024 9.69 -60.36 -17.06
C GLN A 1024 9.03 -59.72 -15.83
N PRO A 1025 8.65 -60.50 -14.79
CA PRO A 1025 7.91 -59.98 -13.63
C PRO A 1025 8.62 -58.84 -12.91
N TRP A 1026 9.95 -58.92 -12.74
CA TRP A 1026 10.74 -57.91 -12.05
C TRP A 1026 10.81 -56.58 -12.81
N MET A 1027 10.68 -56.59 -14.15
CA MET A 1027 10.64 -55.38 -14.98
C MET A 1027 9.24 -54.75 -14.95
N SER A 1028 8.19 -55.56 -15.12
CA SER A 1028 6.80 -55.08 -15.15
C SER A 1028 6.28 -54.63 -13.78
N GLN A 1029 6.63 -55.33 -12.69
CA GLN A 1029 6.29 -54.94 -11.32
C GLN A 1029 7.18 -53.80 -10.81
N GLY A 1030 8.47 -53.81 -11.18
CA GLY A 1030 9.43 -52.78 -10.80
C GLY A 1030 9.21 -51.42 -11.49
N ASN A 1031 8.29 -51.34 -12.47
CA ASN A 1031 7.97 -50.12 -13.22
C ASN A 1031 9.16 -49.51 -14.01
N PHE A 1032 10.22 -50.30 -14.24
CA PHE A 1032 11.39 -49.92 -15.02
C PHE A 1032 11.09 -49.96 -16.53
N CYS A 1033 11.77 -49.12 -17.32
CA CYS A 1033 11.78 -49.20 -18.78
C CYS A 1033 10.40 -49.18 -19.49
N ARG A 1034 9.34 -48.66 -18.84
CA ARG A 1034 7.94 -48.74 -19.32
C ARG A 1034 7.69 -48.04 -20.66
N ASN A 1035 8.32 -46.89 -20.89
CA ASN A 1035 8.19 -46.16 -22.16
C ASN A 1035 8.91 -46.91 -23.28
N THR A 1036 10.14 -47.38 -23.03
CA THR A 1036 10.87 -48.27 -23.94
C THR A 1036 10.07 -49.55 -24.24
N CYS A 1037 9.44 -50.17 -23.24
CA CYS A 1037 8.61 -51.37 -23.39
C CYS A 1037 7.20 -51.11 -23.97
N GLY A 1038 6.80 -49.85 -24.16
CA GLY A 1038 5.60 -49.46 -24.90
C GLY A 1038 4.28 -49.56 -24.15
N THR A 1039 4.27 -49.52 -22.81
CA THR A 1039 3.07 -49.73 -21.98
C THR A 1039 2.30 -48.45 -21.61
N CYS A 1040 2.27 -47.47 -22.52
CA CYS A 1040 1.64 -46.14 -22.35
C CYS A 1040 0.53 -45.87 -23.39
N GLY A 1041 -0.58 -45.23 -22.99
CA GLY A 1041 -1.77 -44.99 -23.84
C GLY A 1041 -1.90 -43.57 -24.45
N THR A 1042 -2.83 -43.39 -25.40
CA THR A 1042 -2.94 -42.18 -26.26
C THR A 1042 -4.40 -41.75 -26.56
N PHE A 1043 -4.62 -40.48 -26.96
CA PHE A 1043 -5.90 -39.90 -27.42
C PHE A 1043 -5.70 -38.95 -28.63
N SER A 1044 -6.80 -38.57 -29.32
CA SER A 1044 -6.81 -37.89 -30.65
C SER A 1044 -7.90 -36.81 -30.77
N ALA A 1045 -7.89 -35.96 -31.83
CA ALA A 1045 -8.76 -34.77 -31.96
C ALA A 1045 -9.16 -34.36 -33.42
N ALA A 1046 -10.18 -33.48 -33.52
CA ALA A 1046 -10.78 -32.82 -34.70
C ALA A 1046 -11.70 -31.66 -34.17
N SER A 1047 -12.41 -30.75 -34.88
CA SER A 1047 -12.55 -30.16 -36.25
C SER A 1047 -13.71 -29.12 -36.16
N SER A 1048 -13.89 -28.02 -36.92
CA SER A 1048 -13.18 -27.27 -37.99
C SER A 1048 -13.78 -25.82 -37.95
N SER A 1049 -14.00 -24.93 -38.94
CA SER A 1049 -13.73 -24.72 -40.39
C SER A 1049 -14.14 -23.27 -40.76
N GLY A 1050 -13.61 -22.64 -41.83
CA GLY A 1050 -14.08 -21.31 -42.31
C GLY A 1050 -13.53 -20.89 -43.71
N PRO A 1051 -14.24 -20.04 -44.49
CA PRO A 1051 -13.85 -19.51 -45.83
C PRO A 1051 -13.41 -18.01 -45.75
N THR A 1052 -12.89 -17.28 -46.76
CA THR A 1052 -12.43 -17.49 -48.17
C THR A 1052 -11.46 -16.33 -48.59
N VAL A 1053 -10.96 -16.31 -49.83
CA VAL A 1053 -10.12 -15.22 -50.44
C VAL A 1053 -10.56 -14.96 -51.90
N PRO A 1054 -10.16 -13.85 -52.57
CA PRO A 1054 -9.13 -13.96 -53.64
C PRO A 1054 -8.16 -12.75 -53.77
N MET A 1055 -7.21 -12.81 -54.73
CA MET A 1055 -6.06 -11.90 -54.90
C MET A 1055 -6.04 -11.10 -56.23
N ASN A 1056 -5.23 -10.03 -56.30
CA ASN A 1056 -4.38 -9.56 -57.43
C ASN A 1056 -3.66 -8.24 -57.01
N GLY A 1057 -2.50 -7.79 -57.54
CA GLY A 1057 -1.48 -8.41 -58.41
C GLY A 1057 -0.60 -7.36 -59.14
N THR A 1058 0.74 -7.59 -59.24
CA THR A 1058 1.73 -6.88 -60.12
C THR A 1058 1.95 -5.34 -59.92
N LEU A 1059 3.04 -4.64 -60.32
CA LEU A 1059 4.46 -4.93 -60.66
C LEU A 1059 5.30 -3.61 -60.62
N GLU A 1060 6.63 -3.70 -60.87
CA GLU A 1060 7.56 -2.64 -61.36
C GLU A 1060 8.08 -1.50 -60.41
N GLY A 1061 9.26 -0.97 -60.82
CA GLY A 1061 9.93 0.28 -60.37
C GLY A 1061 10.32 1.10 -61.61
N PRO A 1062 11.39 1.96 -61.67
CA PRO A 1062 12.47 2.25 -60.71
C PRO A 1062 12.68 3.79 -60.48
N GLY A 1063 13.83 4.24 -59.96
CA GLY A 1063 14.24 5.67 -59.95
C GLY A 1063 15.37 6.01 -58.95
N ALA A 1064 16.18 7.05 -59.18
CA ALA A 1064 17.36 7.36 -58.34
C ALA A 1064 17.88 8.83 -58.36
N SER A 1065 18.79 9.12 -57.42
CA SER A 1065 19.87 10.14 -57.40
C SER A 1065 19.64 11.55 -56.80
N ASN A 1066 20.68 12.01 -56.08
CA ASN A 1066 21.13 13.40 -55.77
C ASN A 1066 20.19 14.37 -55.01
N GLY A 1067 20.65 15.42 -54.30
CA GLY A 1067 22.01 15.82 -53.90
C GLY A 1067 22.10 17.25 -53.32
N SER A 1068 23.17 17.54 -52.54
CA SER A 1068 23.72 18.88 -52.15
C SER A 1068 22.90 19.92 -51.32
N THR A 1069 23.47 20.23 -50.15
CA THR A 1069 23.58 21.51 -49.39
C THR A 1069 23.16 22.86 -50.00
N PHE A 1070 22.68 23.80 -49.15
CA PHE A 1070 23.25 25.17 -49.01
C PHE A 1070 22.84 25.88 -47.68
N SER A 1071 23.43 27.05 -47.37
CA SER A 1071 23.21 27.88 -46.16
C SER A 1071 23.34 29.39 -46.45
N ILE A 1072 22.84 30.30 -45.58
CA ILE A 1072 23.08 31.78 -45.59
C ILE A 1072 22.54 32.45 -44.30
N SER A 1073 22.97 33.69 -43.98
CA SER A 1073 22.71 34.38 -42.69
C SER A 1073 22.54 35.92 -42.78
N PHE A 1074 21.91 36.53 -41.75
CA PHE A 1074 22.00 37.97 -41.34
C PHE A 1074 21.33 39.04 -42.25
N PRO A 1075 21.04 40.31 -41.81
CA PRO A 1075 21.71 41.13 -40.77
C PRO A 1075 20.80 41.89 -39.73
N ILE A 1076 21.16 43.14 -39.35
CA ILE A 1076 21.06 43.74 -37.99
C ILE A 1076 20.42 45.16 -38.00
N ALA A 1077 20.03 45.70 -36.82
CA ALA A 1077 19.92 47.14 -36.39
C ALA A 1077 18.50 47.76 -36.29
N SER A 1078 18.19 48.79 -35.46
CA SER A 1078 18.76 49.36 -34.21
C SER A 1078 17.84 50.49 -33.64
N ASN A 1079 18.04 50.90 -32.36
CA ASN A 1079 17.83 52.24 -31.72
C ASN A 1079 16.86 52.32 -30.49
N PHE A 1080 16.85 53.41 -29.68
CA PHE A 1080 17.85 53.89 -28.67
C PHE A 1080 17.24 55.02 -27.77
N ILE A 1081 17.98 55.47 -26.73
CA ILE A 1081 17.82 56.72 -25.91
C ILE A 1081 16.68 56.67 -24.86
N SER A 1082 16.84 56.98 -23.55
CA SER A 1082 18.01 57.19 -22.64
C SER A 1082 17.58 56.76 -21.20
N SER A 1083 18.01 57.20 -20.00
CA SER A 1083 18.93 58.21 -19.39
C SER A 1083 19.01 57.88 -17.85
N ASN A 1084 19.95 58.30 -16.99
CA ASN A 1084 21.11 59.20 -17.11
C ASN A 1084 22.20 58.97 -16.01
N VAL A 1085 23.27 59.76 -16.12
CA VAL A 1085 24.39 60.13 -15.18
C VAL A 1085 23.98 60.30 -13.70
N VAL A 1086 24.76 59.99 -12.64
CA VAL A 1086 26.10 60.47 -12.14
C VAL A 1086 26.55 59.54 -10.97
N SER A 1087 27.80 59.27 -10.54
CA SER A 1087 29.21 59.17 -11.04
C SER A 1087 30.08 58.58 -9.87
N GLY A 1088 31.41 58.33 -9.88
CA GLY A 1088 32.45 58.31 -10.92
C GLY A 1088 33.91 58.27 -10.37
N THR A 1089 34.82 57.50 -11.01
CA THR A 1089 36.32 57.54 -10.92
C THR A 1089 37.01 57.13 -9.59
N LYS A 1090 38.26 56.60 -9.51
CA LYS A 1090 39.26 55.98 -10.44
C LYS A 1090 40.28 55.16 -9.58
N GLY A 1091 40.95 54.12 -10.11
CA GLY A 1091 42.03 53.36 -9.42
C GLY A 1091 43.45 53.99 -9.59
N PRO A 1092 44.60 53.25 -9.49
CA PRO A 1092 44.81 51.79 -9.31
C PRO A 1092 46.01 51.44 -8.33
N ILE A 1093 46.69 50.27 -8.53
CA ILE A 1093 48.13 49.93 -8.19
C ILE A 1093 48.49 49.16 -6.88
N GLN A 1094 49.14 47.98 -7.07
CA GLN A 1094 50.07 47.23 -6.17
C GLN A 1094 49.57 46.78 -4.76
N MET A 1095 50.26 45.94 -3.96
CA MET A 1095 51.59 45.28 -4.05
C MET A 1095 51.55 43.85 -3.45
N ALA A 1096 52.69 43.17 -3.27
CA ALA A 1096 52.78 41.78 -2.78
C ALA A 1096 53.83 41.58 -1.66
N ASN A 1097 53.73 40.41 -1.00
CA ASN A 1097 54.75 39.65 -0.24
C ASN A 1097 55.14 40.01 1.22
N ASP A 1098 55.25 38.91 1.98
CA ASP A 1098 56.31 38.50 2.93
C ASP A 1098 56.43 39.05 4.38
N ARG A 1099 56.59 38.06 5.30
CA ARG A 1099 57.46 38.03 6.50
C ARG A 1099 57.12 38.98 7.67
N SER A 1100 57.41 38.67 8.94
CA SER A 1100 58.00 37.50 9.63
C SER A 1100 57.50 37.50 11.10
N VAL A 1101 57.85 36.61 12.06
CA VAL A 1101 59.15 36.45 12.76
C VAL A 1101 59.12 35.18 13.65
N LEU A 1102 60.25 34.48 13.72
CA LEU A 1102 60.57 33.34 14.63
C LEU A 1102 61.15 33.86 15.96
N PRO A 1103 61.14 33.14 17.12
CA PRO A 1103 62.04 31.97 17.24
C PRO A 1103 61.73 30.85 18.27
N SER A 1104 62.32 29.67 18.00
CA SER A 1104 62.95 28.66 18.90
C SER A 1104 62.43 28.41 20.34
N LEU A 1105 62.33 27.17 20.83
CA LEU A 1105 63.47 26.28 21.12
C LEU A 1105 63.13 24.77 21.17
N LEU A 1106 64.16 23.94 20.91
CA LEU A 1106 64.25 22.48 21.16
C LEU A 1106 65.39 22.24 22.19
N PRO A 1107 65.39 21.15 23.00
CA PRO A 1107 65.84 19.80 22.59
C PRO A 1107 64.85 18.67 23.03
N ASN A 1108 64.76 17.44 22.47
CA ASN A 1108 65.64 16.42 21.84
C ASN A 1108 66.11 15.27 22.77
N PHE A 1109 66.19 14.05 22.20
CA PHE A 1109 66.72 12.75 22.73
C PHE A 1109 65.86 11.96 23.77
N THR A 1110 65.78 10.61 23.80
CA THR A 1110 65.82 9.53 22.75
C THR A 1110 65.47 8.13 23.35
N LEU A 1111 64.95 7.24 22.49
CA LEU A 1111 65.11 5.77 22.44
C LEU A 1111 64.59 4.79 23.53
N ASP A 1112 64.29 3.59 22.98
CA ASP A 1112 64.37 2.22 23.51
C ASP A 1112 63.21 1.49 24.24
N GLN A 1113 63.27 0.17 24.01
CA GLN A 1113 62.37 -0.95 24.36
C GLN A 1113 63.01 -1.76 25.54
N PRO A 1114 62.55 -2.96 26.00
CA PRO A 1114 61.51 -3.88 25.49
C PRO A 1114 60.65 -4.58 26.59
N LEU A 1115 60.01 -5.70 26.20
CA LEU A 1115 59.45 -6.80 27.05
C LEU A 1115 58.10 -6.55 27.76
N VAL A 1116 57.26 -7.55 28.10
CA VAL A 1116 56.77 -8.80 27.45
C VAL A 1116 55.98 -9.60 28.51
N THR A 1117 54.75 -10.08 28.24
CA THR A 1117 54.22 -11.45 28.57
C THR A 1117 52.69 -11.60 28.36
N SER A 1118 52.29 -12.85 28.06
CA SER A 1118 51.00 -13.59 28.26
C SER A 1118 49.81 -12.95 29.02
N ALA A 1119 48.55 -13.36 28.80
CA ALA A 1119 47.94 -14.31 27.84
C ALA A 1119 46.39 -14.19 27.78
N SER A 1120 45.76 -14.94 26.87
CA SER A 1120 44.30 -15.21 26.80
C SER A 1120 43.93 -16.47 27.63
N PRO A 1121 42.65 -16.94 27.69
CA PRO A 1121 41.34 -16.30 27.47
C PRO A 1121 40.35 -16.55 28.65
N TYR A 1122 39.10 -16.04 28.61
CA TYR A 1122 37.89 -16.86 28.85
C TYR A 1122 36.57 -16.18 28.39
N LYS A 1123 35.47 -16.95 28.40
CA LYS A 1123 34.09 -16.54 28.00
C LYS A 1123 33.08 -16.83 29.17
N PRO A 1124 31.74 -16.69 29.06
CA PRO A 1124 31.04 -15.71 29.89
C PRO A 1124 30.02 -16.27 30.92
N SER A 1125 29.77 -15.46 31.95
CA SER A 1125 28.59 -15.47 32.84
C SER A 1125 28.54 -14.10 33.54
N GLY A 1126 27.43 -13.57 34.03
CA GLY A 1126 26.02 -13.97 33.98
C GLY A 1126 25.24 -12.96 34.85
N SER A 1127 24.15 -12.37 34.35
CA SER A 1127 23.54 -11.18 34.97
C SER A 1127 22.69 -11.49 36.20
N ALA A 1128 22.96 -10.80 37.31
CA ALA A 1128 22.16 -10.83 38.54
C ALA A 1128 21.65 -9.41 38.88
N PHE A 1129 20.45 -9.33 39.48
CA PHE A 1129 19.83 -8.09 39.93
C PHE A 1129 20.53 -7.51 41.18
N VAL A 1130 20.60 -6.18 41.27
CA VAL A 1130 20.69 -5.45 42.55
C VAL A 1130 19.72 -4.26 42.50
N SER A 1131 19.06 -4.02 43.63
CA SER A 1131 18.02 -3.00 43.83
C SER A 1131 18.55 -1.63 44.25
N ALA A 1132 17.73 -0.58 44.07
CA ALA A 1132 17.83 0.66 44.85
C ALA A 1132 16.58 0.81 45.75
N GLN A 1133 16.77 1.29 46.99
CA GLN A 1133 15.68 1.54 47.95
C GLN A 1133 15.33 3.02 48.01
N LEU A 1134 14.11 3.34 48.42
CA LEU A 1134 13.74 4.62 49.04
C LEU A 1134 12.69 4.39 50.13
N VAL A 1135 12.58 5.35 51.06
CA VAL A 1135 12.10 5.10 52.43
C VAL A 1135 10.62 5.44 52.62
N ALA A 1136 9.96 4.74 53.56
CA ALA A 1136 8.54 4.87 53.86
C ALA A 1136 8.19 6.07 54.77
N ALA A 1137 6.90 6.42 54.77
CA ALA A 1137 6.23 7.17 55.82
C ALA A 1137 4.88 6.48 56.13
N GLU A 1138 4.45 6.47 57.39
CA GLU A 1138 3.40 5.57 57.89
C GLU A 1138 2.01 6.22 58.00
N SER A 1139 0.94 5.43 57.89
CA SER A 1139 -0.30 5.62 58.69
C SER A 1139 -1.31 4.47 58.56
N GLY A 1140 -1.86 4.01 59.69
CA GLY A 1140 -3.27 3.56 59.82
C GLY A 1140 -3.70 2.17 59.31
N PHE A 1141 -3.49 1.12 60.13
CA PHE A 1141 -4.31 -0.11 60.15
C PHE A 1141 -5.73 0.16 60.77
N PRO A 1142 -6.69 -0.79 60.82
CA PRO A 1142 -6.87 -2.06 60.06
C PRO A 1142 -8.30 -2.25 59.46
N GLY A 1143 -8.53 -3.34 58.70
CA GLY A 1143 -9.88 -3.81 58.36
C GLY A 1143 -9.88 -5.19 57.67
N SER A 1144 -10.21 -6.26 58.41
CA SER A 1144 -10.13 -7.65 57.92
C SER A 1144 -11.47 -8.21 57.42
N GLY A 1145 -11.42 -9.02 56.36
CA GLY A 1145 -12.57 -9.74 55.83
C GLY A 1145 -12.20 -10.67 54.67
N ALA A 1146 -11.95 -11.95 54.97
CA ALA A 1146 -11.60 -12.96 53.97
C ALA A 1146 -12.81 -13.86 53.64
N LEU A 1147 -12.90 -14.37 52.40
CA LEU A 1147 -12.88 -15.81 52.08
C LEU A 1147 -13.15 -16.13 50.58
N THR A 1148 -12.14 -16.75 49.94
CA THR A 1148 -12.21 -17.84 48.93
C THR A 1148 -13.05 -17.75 47.64
N GLY A 1149 -12.38 -17.98 46.48
CA GLY A 1149 -12.97 -18.32 45.18
C GLY A 1149 -12.17 -17.72 44.00
N LEU A 1150 -11.00 -18.25 43.60
CA LEU A 1150 -10.83 -19.32 42.58
C LEU A 1150 -11.70 -19.08 41.30
N THR A 1151 -11.15 -18.96 40.08
CA THR A 1151 -9.84 -19.40 39.55
C THR A 1151 -9.19 -18.45 38.52
N ALA A 1152 -7.85 -18.38 38.55
CA ALA A 1152 -6.93 -18.16 37.42
C ALA A 1152 -7.31 -17.14 36.32
N ALA A 1153 -6.77 -15.93 36.43
CA ALA A 1153 -6.42 -15.14 35.25
C ALA A 1153 -5.12 -15.70 34.62
N GLN A 1154 -4.97 -15.59 33.30
CA GLN A 1154 -3.68 -15.83 32.62
C GLN A 1154 -3.03 -14.48 32.30
N ASP A 1155 -1.72 -14.36 32.56
CA ASP A 1155 -0.95 -13.15 32.27
C ASP A 1155 -0.84 -12.91 30.76
N VAL A 1156 -1.73 -12.07 30.23
CA VAL A 1156 -1.53 -11.44 28.91
C VAL A 1156 -0.58 -10.28 29.10
N VAL A 1157 0.60 -10.37 28.50
CA VAL A 1157 1.55 -9.24 28.40
C VAL A 1157 0.89 -8.14 27.56
N GLN A 1158 0.28 -7.17 28.23
CA GLN A 1158 -0.24 -5.98 27.58
C GLN A 1158 0.93 -5.13 27.06
N LEU A 1159 1.21 -5.24 25.76
CA LEU A 1159 1.90 -4.17 25.03
C LEU A 1159 0.96 -2.96 25.03
N GLY A 1160 1.16 -2.06 25.99
CA GLY A 1160 0.35 -0.86 26.17
C GLY A 1160 0.65 0.17 25.09
N TRP A 1161 -0.14 0.20 24.02
CA TRP A 1161 -0.13 1.27 23.01
C TRP A 1161 -0.82 2.53 23.55
N ALA A 1162 -0.22 3.12 24.59
CA ALA A 1162 -0.66 4.39 25.15
C ALA A 1162 -0.21 5.55 24.25
N ALA A 1163 -1.12 6.47 23.95
CA ALA A 1163 -0.77 7.71 23.26
C ALA A 1163 -0.03 8.64 24.25
N LEU A 1164 1.24 8.92 23.95
CA LEU A 1164 2.09 9.88 24.66
C LEU A 1164 2.84 10.72 23.63
N ASP A 1165 2.11 11.57 22.91
CA ASP A 1165 2.71 12.54 21.99
C ASP A 1165 3.26 13.73 22.79
N GLY A 1166 4.58 13.87 22.82
CA GLY A 1166 5.26 15.06 23.34
C GLY A 1166 5.17 16.21 22.35
N GLN A 1167 4.05 16.93 22.33
CA GLN A 1167 3.91 18.19 21.58
C GLN A 1167 4.54 19.34 22.38
N ASP A 1168 5.36 20.16 21.72
CA ASP A 1168 5.92 21.38 22.29
C ASP A 1168 4.83 22.48 22.34
N PRO A 1169 4.50 23.06 23.50
CA PRO A 1169 3.43 24.06 23.60
C PRO A 1169 3.75 25.43 22.96
N SER A 1170 4.96 25.65 22.43
CA SER A 1170 5.51 27.00 22.15
C SER A 1170 5.56 27.45 20.68
N ASP A 1171 5.14 26.64 19.71
CA ASP A 1171 5.10 27.03 18.29
C ASP A 1171 3.72 27.59 17.88
N PRO A 1172 3.61 28.87 17.47
CA PRO A 1172 2.35 29.46 16.96
C PRO A 1172 1.79 28.76 15.70
N LEU A 1173 2.60 27.99 14.97
CA LEU A 1173 2.16 27.18 13.84
C LEU A 1173 1.80 25.73 14.23
N ALA A 1174 2.12 25.29 15.45
CA ALA A 1174 1.63 24.02 16.01
C ALA A 1174 0.26 24.17 16.70
N GLN A 1175 -0.20 25.41 16.95
CA GLN A 1175 -1.58 25.70 17.38
C GLN A 1175 -2.58 25.83 16.22
N ALA A 1176 -2.17 25.53 14.98
CA ALA A 1176 -3.11 25.31 13.89
C ALA A 1176 -3.84 23.97 14.10
N PRO A 1177 -5.18 23.92 14.08
CA PRO A 1177 -5.92 22.66 13.96
C PRO A 1177 -5.70 22.04 12.57
N LEU A 1178 -6.42 20.95 12.27
CA LEU A 1178 -6.45 20.30 10.95
C LEU A 1178 -7.27 21.13 9.92
N ASP A 1179 -6.98 22.42 9.81
CA ASP A 1179 -7.74 23.41 9.07
C ASP A 1179 -7.00 23.85 7.79
N ARG A 1180 -7.38 23.28 6.64
CA ARG A 1180 -7.10 23.85 5.31
C ARG A 1180 -8.06 23.34 4.23
N TYR A 1181 -9.29 23.87 4.25
CA TYR A 1181 -10.28 23.70 3.17
C TYR A 1181 -10.96 25.03 2.78
N ASP A 1182 -10.17 26.11 2.68
CA ASP A 1182 -10.61 27.33 2.01
C ASP A 1182 -10.40 27.21 0.50
N TYR A 1183 -11.50 27.09 -0.25
CA TYR A 1183 -11.56 27.59 -1.61
C TYR A 1183 -11.73 29.12 -1.54
N PRO A 1184 -10.90 29.94 -2.21
CA PRO A 1184 -11.11 31.37 -2.26
C PRO A 1184 -12.41 31.69 -3.01
N VAL A 1185 -13.43 32.11 -2.26
CA VAL A 1185 -14.66 32.70 -2.81
C VAL A 1185 -14.46 34.22 -2.83
N ASP A 1186 -14.44 34.81 -4.03
CA ASP A 1186 -14.31 36.25 -4.19
C ASP A 1186 -15.52 36.99 -3.60
N SER A 1187 -15.36 37.57 -2.41
CA SER A 1187 -16.27 38.58 -1.87
C SER A 1187 -15.53 39.56 -0.96
N ALA A 1188 -14.97 40.61 -1.55
CA ALA A 1188 -14.49 41.76 -0.79
C ALA A 1188 -15.67 42.65 -0.32
N PRO A 1189 -15.70 43.07 0.96
CA PRO A 1189 -16.40 44.27 1.38
C PRO A 1189 -15.41 45.46 1.46
N THR A 1190 -15.94 46.67 1.29
CA THR A 1190 -15.18 47.93 1.31
C THR A 1190 -14.97 48.49 2.72
N GLN A 1191 -13.80 49.12 2.92
CA GLN A 1191 -13.32 49.89 4.09
C GLN A 1191 -12.90 49.07 5.31
#